data_AF-A0A2Z6RK48-F1
#
_entry.id   AF-A0A2Z6RK48-F1
#
_cell.length_a   1.000
_cell.length_b   1.000
_cell.length_c   1.000
_cell.angle_alpha   90.00
_cell.angle_beta   90.00
_cell.angle_gamma   90.00
#
_symmetry.space_group_name_H-M   'P 1'
#
loop_
_entity.id
_entity.type
_entity.pdbx_description
1 polymer ?
#
loop_
_entity_poly.entity_id
_entity_poly.type
_entity_poly.pdbx_seq_one_letter_code
_entity_poly.pdbx_strand_id
1 'polypeptide(L)'
;MPSNTSNKSIIDININININENDEIFLKNVLKDFHNKIIQYIKDDINTSEDKLIKWTNNIIINHDEKNSIKFLELMKNHRKYRFWFSSFIGFFYQHGICCNKDKSIALEFYNLTINNTNYDDDDEDEDEDEEYLINYCDNKNEINELRNINIIIGKYLLSIFYYKDIILNKKKFINNVTETIITKKLALKIDDFKQNSDSKNDVVKDKKNSTFELYLKSAENGNAQAQNNLGNCYQYGIETDKDEERAFEWYLKSASKKYALGQFNLGYCYEYGIGTDEDEIKAFEWYLKSAENDNASAQRYLGDCYRNGIGTYEDKKKAFEWYLKSAENGNAHAQNNLGNCYQYGIGTDKDEKKAFVWYSKSAKSGNELAQDYLGYCYLNGVGTDKDENQAFELYSKAAENGNARAQNDLAICYQNGFGVEKDENKAFVWYLKAAESGDVRAQNNLAMCYQNGLGIKEDQKQAFGWYLKAAEGGDSRAQNNLAICYQNGIGTDRDESKAFKLYLKSSENGNAQAQSNLGSCFYYGIGIEKNDKLAFEWFVKSVENGDESAQNWLGYLYLKGIGTDKNEKKAFECYLTSANQGSAIGQYSLGYFYQYGIGTEGNIKDAAKWYELALDNGYEDAKTMLTLINRF
;
A
#
# COMPACT_ATOMS: atom_id res chain seq x y z
N MET A 1 39.95 18.98 31.42
CA MET A 1 40.29 19.04 29.98
C MET A 1 40.48 17.61 29.48
N PRO A 2 40.02 17.24 28.28
CA PRO A 2 39.17 17.97 27.32
C PRO A 2 37.71 17.46 27.38
N SER A 3 36.63 18.27 27.41
CA SER A 3 36.10 19.30 26.49
C SER A 3 35.38 18.75 25.25
N ASN A 4 34.06 18.94 25.23
CA ASN A 4 33.14 19.15 24.09
C ASN A 4 33.50 18.54 22.72
N THR A 5 32.61 17.69 22.22
CA THR A 5 32.21 17.74 20.80
C THR A 5 30.73 18.03 20.72
N SER A 6 30.47 19.20 20.17
CA SER A 6 29.21 19.90 19.99
C SER A 6 28.23 19.17 19.08
N ASN A 7 26.95 19.45 19.32
CA ASN A 7 25.91 19.59 18.30
C ASN A 7 26.51 19.94 16.94
N LYS A 8 26.27 19.10 15.93
CA LYS A 8 26.32 19.55 14.54
C LYS A 8 25.04 20.35 14.30
N SER A 9 25.09 21.60 14.74
CA SER A 9 24.22 22.64 14.23
C SER A 9 24.33 22.67 12.71
N ILE A 10 23.18 22.86 12.06
CA ILE A 10 23.10 23.38 10.70
C ILE A 10 24.12 24.52 10.58
N ILE A 11 24.89 24.51 9.50
CA ILE A 11 25.88 25.57 9.23
C ILE A 11 25.09 26.87 9.05
N ASP A 12 24.93 27.61 10.15
CA ASP A 12 24.51 29.01 10.17
C ASP A 12 25.68 29.85 9.68
N ILE A 13 25.85 29.93 8.36
CA ILE A 13 26.45 31.12 7.76
C ILE A 13 25.33 32.15 7.74
N ASN A 14 25.23 32.90 8.85
CA ASN A 14 24.26 33.97 9.02
C ASN A 14 24.71 35.19 8.18
N ILE A 15 24.58 35.09 6.85
CA ILE A 15 24.63 36.24 5.96
C ILE A 15 23.22 36.84 6.01
N ASN A 16 23.10 38.04 6.55
CA ASN A 16 21.85 38.79 6.57
C ASN A 16 21.56 39.26 5.12
N ILE A 17 20.97 38.37 4.30
CA ILE A 17 20.66 38.65 2.89
C ILE A 17 19.29 39.31 2.84
N ASN A 18 19.27 40.61 2.52
CA ASN A 18 18.03 41.32 2.23
C ASN A 18 17.61 41.02 0.79
N ILE A 19 16.55 40.22 0.60
CA ILE A 19 16.02 39.82 -0.71
C ILE A 19 15.33 41.05 -1.32
N ASN A 20 15.87 41.58 -2.42
CA ASN A 20 15.25 42.70 -3.12
C ASN A 20 14.18 42.19 -4.13
N GLU A 21 13.41 43.12 -4.69
CA GLU A 21 12.32 42.80 -5.63
C GLU A 21 12.80 42.06 -6.89
N ASN A 22 14.02 42.34 -7.37
CA ASN A 22 14.58 41.64 -8.54
C ASN A 22 14.95 40.19 -8.19
N ASP A 23 15.50 39.95 -7.00
CA ASP A 23 15.81 38.60 -6.49
C ASP A 23 14.52 37.79 -6.30
N GLU A 24 13.45 38.40 -5.78
CA GLU A 24 12.12 37.77 -5.63
C GLU A 24 11.56 37.32 -6.99
N ILE A 25 11.52 38.23 -7.98
CA ILE A 25 11.02 37.92 -9.33
C ILE A 25 11.85 36.81 -9.97
N PHE A 26 13.16 36.88 -9.82
CA PHE A 26 14.07 35.86 -10.35
C PHE A 26 13.80 34.47 -9.73
N LEU A 27 13.76 34.38 -8.40
CA LEU A 27 13.54 33.10 -7.70
C LEU A 27 12.21 32.43 -8.10
N LYS A 28 11.14 33.22 -8.22
CA LYS A 28 9.83 32.74 -8.70
C LYS A 28 9.93 32.16 -10.11
N ASN A 29 10.58 32.87 -11.03
CA ASN A 29 10.72 32.42 -12.42
C ASN A 29 11.60 31.16 -12.52
N VAL A 30 12.69 31.08 -11.76
CA VAL A 30 13.55 29.90 -11.76
C VAL A 30 12.81 28.65 -11.30
N LEU A 31 11.96 28.76 -10.27
CA LEU A 31 11.15 27.63 -9.82
C LEU A 31 10.18 27.16 -10.92
N LYS A 32 9.48 28.09 -11.58
CA LYS A 32 8.57 27.79 -12.70
C LYS A 32 9.31 27.14 -13.87
N ASP A 33 10.49 27.66 -14.21
CA ASP A 33 11.30 27.11 -15.28
C ASP A 33 11.87 25.73 -14.94
N PHE A 34 12.30 25.50 -13.69
CA PHE A 34 12.79 24.20 -13.25
C PHE A 34 11.71 23.13 -13.37
N HIS A 35 10.48 23.46 -12.99
CA HIS A 35 9.31 22.61 -13.22
C HIS A 35 9.07 22.32 -14.70
N ASN A 36 9.12 23.34 -15.56
CA ASN A 36 9.01 23.16 -17.00
C ASN A 36 10.13 22.28 -17.58
N LYS A 37 11.35 22.37 -17.03
CA LYS A 37 12.48 21.52 -17.44
C LYS A 37 12.30 20.08 -17.00
N ILE A 38 11.74 19.84 -15.82
CA ILE A 38 11.33 18.50 -15.40
C ILE A 38 10.36 17.91 -16.42
N ILE A 39 9.29 18.64 -16.78
CA ILE A 39 8.31 18.19 -17.78
C ILE A 39 8.96 17.97 -19.16
N GLN A 40 9.90 18.83 -19.55
CA GLN A 40 10.61 18.70 -20.82
C GLN A 40 11.51 17.46 -20.86
N TYR A 41 12.23 17.18 -19.77
CA TYR A 41 13.27 16.15 -19.71
C TYR A 41 12.74 14.79 -19.27
N ILE A 42 11.55 14.69 -18.67
CA ILE A 42 10.98 13.40 -18.20
C ILE A 42 10.84 12.33 -19.29
N LYS A 43 10.88 12.73 -20.58
CA LYS A 43 10.85 11.82 -21.74
C LYS A 43 12.20 11.14 -22.02
N ASP A 44 13.29 11.67 -21.48
CA ASP A 44 14.62 11.07 -21.59
C ASP A 44 14.79 9.95 -20.54
N ASP A 45 15.84 9.14 -20.64
CA ASP A 45 16.16 8.21 -19.54
C ASP A 45 16.53 8.96 -18.25
N ILE A 46 16.32 8.31 -17.11
CA ILE A 46 16.41 8.95 -15.78
C ILE A 46 17.78 9.59 -15.49
N ASN A 47 18.89 9.01 -16.00
CA ASN A 47 20.22 9.58 -15.81
C ASN A 47 20.43 10.80 -16.72
N THR A 48 20.04 10.69 -17.99
CA THR A 48 20.11 11.81 -18.94
C THR A 48 19.24 12.99 -18.48
N SER A 49 18.05 12.71 -17.96
CA SER A 49 17.12 13.71 -17.41
C SER A 49 17.74 14.46 -16.25
N GLU A 50 18.30 13.71 -15.28
CA GLU A 50 18.95 14.26 -14.09
C GLU A 50 20.19 15.09 -14.45
N ASP A 51 21.05 14.60 -15.36
CA ASP A 51 22.22 15.33 -15.84
C ASP A 51 21.84 16.64 -16.55
N LYS A 52 20.76 16.63 -17.34
CA LYS A 52 20.24 17.85 -18.00
C LYS A 52 19.71 18.85 -16.99
N LEU A 53 19.01 18.40 -15.94
CA LEU A 53 18.54 19.27 -14.85
C LEU A 53 19.71 19.88 -14.06
N ILE A 54 20.73 19.08 -13.73
CA ILE A 54 21.93 19.57 -13.04
C ILE A 54 22.65 20.62 -13.89
N LYS A 55 22.87 20.34 -15.18
CA LYS A 55 23.53 21.27 -16.11
C LYS A 55 22.75 22.57 -16.26
N TRP A 56 21.43 22.48 -16.44
CA TRP A 56 20.56 23.64 -16.54
C TRP A 56 20.61 24.49 -15.26
N THR A 57 20.55 23.85 -14.10
CA THR A 57 20.60 24.53 -12.79
C THR A 57 21.92 25.26 -12.61
N ASN A 58 23.05 24.61 -12.91
CA ASN A 58 24.37 25.25 -12.87
C ASN A 58 24.49 26.45 -13.81
N ASN A 59 23.92 26.37 -15.02
CA ASN A 59 23.94 27.48 -15.97
C ASN A 59 23.16 28.70 -15.48
N ILE A 60 22.02 28.49 -14.81
CA ILE A 60 21.25 29.59 -14.22
C ILE A 60 22.02 30.27 -13.09
N ILE A 61 22.67 29.48 -12.23
CA ILE A 61 23.48 30.01 -11.13
C ILE A 61 24.62 30.87 -11.69
N ILE A 62 25.30 30.42 -12.74
CA ILE A 62 26.40 31.16 -13.38
C ILE A 62 25.92 32.47 -14.00
N ASN A 63 24.74 32.45 -14.65
CA ASN A 63 24.24 33.61 -15.38
C ASN A 63 23.58 34.69 -14.49
N HIS A 64 23.19 34.36 -13.25
CA HIS A 64 22.51 35.30 -12.35
C HIS A 64 23.45 36.25 -11.62
N ASP A 65 24.59 35.78 -11.13
CA ASP A 65 25.60 36.60 -10.44
C ASP A 65 26.97 35.94 -10.61
N GLU A 66 27.80 36.44 -11.54
CA GLU A 66 29.15 35.90 -11.85
C GLU A 66 30.06 35.80 -10.60
N LYS A 67 29.69 36.44 -9.47
CA LYS A 67 30.52 36.53 -8.28
C LYS A 67 30.13 35.70 -7.05
N ASN A 68 29.02 34.95 -6.98
CA ASN A 68 28.90 33.93 -5.93
C ASN A 68 27.73 32.93 -6.08
N SER A 69 28.07 31.67 -6.35
CA SER A 69 27.09 30.57 -6.44
C SER A 69 26.48 30.16 -5.09
N ILE A 70 27.19 30.40 -3.98
CA ILE A 70 26.71 30.17 -2.59
C ILE A 70 25.52 31.09 -2.26
N LYS A 71 25.48 32.29 -2.86
CA LYS A 71 24.44 33.27 -2.62
C LYS A 71 23.07 32.80 -3.13
N PHE A 72 23.02 31.97 -4.18
CA PHE A 72 21.74 31.48 -4.74
C PHE A 72 21.02 30.50 -3.81
N LEU A 73 21.74 29.52 -3.25
CA LEU A 73 21.18 28.59 -2.27
C LEU A 73 20.76 29.32 -0.99
N GLU A 74 21.59 30.25 -0.51
CA GLU A 74 21.27 31.05 0.67
C GLU A 74 20.10 32.01 0.44
N LEU A 75 19.93 32.56 -0.77
CA LEU A 75 18.74 33.34 -1.14
C LEU A 75 17.46 32.52 -0.99
N MET A 76 17.46 31.27 -1.47
CA MET A 76 16.31 30.37 -1.31
C MET A 76 16.06 30.01 0.16
N LYS A 77 17.10 29.66 0.93
CA LYS A 77 16.97 29.26 2.34
C LYS A 77 16.48 30.39 3.25
N ASN A 78 16.96 31.62 3.00
CA ASN A 78 16.60 32.79 3.81
C ASN A 78 15.30 33.47 3.33
N HIS A 79 14.65 32.94 2.29
CA HIS A 79 13.38 33.45 1.83
C HIS A 79 12.26 33.13 2.83
N ARG A 80 11.46 34.14 3.20
CA ARG A 80 10.33 33.99 4.16
C ARG A 80 9.37 32.84 3.84
N LYS A 81 9.19 32.50 2.55
CA LYS A 81 8.33 31.40 2.05
C LYS A 81 9.11 30.16 1.59
N TYR A 82 10.37 29.97 2.03
CA TYR A 82 11.22 28.88 1.52
C TYR A 82 10.57 27.50 1.68
N ARG A 83 9.87 27.27 2.80
CA ARG A 83 9.15 26.02 3.07
C ARG A 83 8.11 25.70 1.98
N PHE A 84 7.39 26.71 1.52
CA PHE A 84 6.30 26.55 0.56
C PHE A 84 6.74 26.59 -0.89
N TRP A 85 7.75 27.40 -1.21
CA TRP A 85 8.13 27.66 -2.60
C TRP A 85 9.38 26.91 -3.03
N PHE A 86 10.35 26.71 -2.14
CA PHE A 86 11.71 26.32 -2.56
C PHE A 86 12.20 25.04 -1.91
N SER A 87 11.49 24.45 -0.95
CA SER A 87 11.93 23.26 -0.21
C SER A 87 12.37 22.13 -1.14
N SER A 88 11.59 21.77 -2.16
CA SER A 88 11.98 20.68 -3.07
C SER A 88 13.21 21.04 -3.91
N PHE A 89 13.31 22.30 -4.35
CA PHE A 89 14.45 22.73 -5.15
C PHE A 89 15.73 22.85 -4.30
N ILE A 90 15.63 23.25 -3.03
CA ILE A 90 16.73 23.19 -2.07
C ILE A 90 17.16 21.73 -1.84
N GLY A 91 16.21 20.80 -1.72
CA GLY A 91 16.51 19.36 -1.64
C GLY A 91 17.34 18.86 -2.82
N PHE A 92 17.03 19.33 -4.03
CA PHE A 92 17.79 19.01 -5.25
C PHE A 92 19.27 19.45 -5.16
N PHE A 93 19.54 20.61 -4.56
CA PHE A 93 20.90 21.11 -4.37
C PHE A 93 21.70 20.17 -3.47
N TYR A 94 21.14 19.77 -2.33
CA TYR A 94 21.79 18.83 -1.40
C TYR A 94 21.93 17.42 -1.99
N GLN A 95 20.95 16.95 -2.78
CA GLN A 95 21.03 15.65 -3.44
C GLN A 95 22.21 15.58 -4.42
N HIS A 96 22.49 16.66 -5.13
CA HIS A 96 23.50 16.71 -6.18
C HIS A 96 24.79 17.44 -5.80
N GLY A 97 24.86 18.02 -4.60
CA GLY A 97 26.01 18.82 -4.16
C GLY A 97 26.19 20.10 -4.99
N ILE A 98 25.09 20.72 -5.42
CA ILE A 98 25.13 21.98 -6.16
C ILE A 98 25.37 23.10 -5.15
N CYS A 99 26.55 23.73 -5.21
CA CYS A 99 26.95 24.84 -4.33
C CYS A 99 26.96 24.51 -2.82
N CYS A 100 26.84 23.24 -2.45
CA CYS A 100 26.85 22.74 -1.09
C CYS A 100 27.46 21.33 -1.04
N ASN A 101 27.76 20.82 0.16
CA ASN A 101 28.15 19.43 0.31
C ASN A 101 26.98 18.51 0.00
N LYS A 102 27.21 17.52 -0.86
CA LYS A 102 26.22 16.49 -1.18
C LYS A 102 25.81 15.76 0.09
N ASP A 103 24.53 15.85 0.45
CA ASP A 103 23.96 15.23 1.63
C ASP A 103 22.56 14.69 1.31
N LYS A 104 22.45 13.37 1.23
CA LYS A 104 21.19 12.68 0.92
C LYS A 104 20.17 12.79 2.05
N SER A 105 20.61 12.90 3.31
CA SER A 105 19.70 13.01 4.45
C SER A 105 18.98 14.36 4.44
N ILE A 106 19.76 15.43 4.26
CA ILE A 106 19.23 16.80 4.18
C ILE A 106 18.32 16.94 2.95
N ALA A 107 18.70 16.38 1.81
CA ALA A 107 17.85 16.38 0.61
C ALA A 107 16.48 15.74 0.89
N LEU A 108 16.46 14.60 1.59
CA LEU A 108 15.24 13.88 1.94
C LEU A 108 14.36 14.67 2.91
N GLU A 109 14.95 15.34 3.91
CA GLU A 109 14.22 16.22 4.83
C GLU A 109 13.48 17.34 4.08
N PHE A 110 14.15 17.97 3.11
CA PHE A 110 13.54 19.01 2.28
C PHE A 110 12.44 18.49 1.34
N TYR A 111 12.60 17.29 0.78
CA TYR A 111 11.53 16.66 0.01
C TYR A 111 10.31 16.33 0.88
N ASN A 112 10.52 15.76 2.07
CA ASN A 112 9.44 15.46 2.99
C ASN A 112 8.74 16.73 3.51
N LEU A 113 9.49 17.80 3.78
CA LEU A 113 8.94 19.12 4.11
C LEU A 113 7.97 19.61 3.03
N THR A 114 8.29 19.35 1.76
CA THR A 114 7.42 19.70 0.63
C THR A 114 6.12 18.91 0.64
N ILE A 115 6.18 17.62 0.95
CA ILE A 115 4.99 16.74 0.99
C ILE A 115 4.11 17.07 2.19
N ASN A 116 4.69 17.36 3.36
CA ASN A 116 3.91 17.68 4.55
C ASN A 116 3.16 19.02 4.43
N ASN A 117 3.62 19.92 3.56
CA ASN A 117 2.92 21.16 3.21
C ASN A 117 1.68 20.95 2.32
N THR A 118 1.28 19.72 1.98
CA THR A 118 0.02 19.42 1.26
C THR A 118 -1.20 19.30 2.16
N ASN A 119 -1.01 19.22 3.48
CA ASN A 119 -2.07 18.92 4.46
C ASN A 119 -2.59 20.15 5.23
N TYR A 120 -2.22 21.36 4.83
CA TYR A 120 -2.80 22.58 5.39
C TYR A 120 -4.04 22.94 4.56
N ASP A 121 -5.21 22.50 5.03
CA ASP A 121 -6.51 22.92 4.52
C ASP A 121 -6.71 24.42 4.85
N ASP A 122 -7.36 25.16 3.94
CA ASP A 122 -7.72 26.59 4.12
C ASP A 122 -8.70 26.84 5.31
N ASP A 123 -9.01 25.81 6.12
CA ASP A 123 -10.04 25.81 7.19
C ASP A 123 -9.49 25.60 8.62
N ASP A 124 -8.17 25.44 8.82
CA ASP A 124 -7.58 25.35 10.16
C ASP A 124 -7.24 26.75 10.72
N GLU A 125 -8.16 27.31 11.51
CA GLU A 125 -7.99 28.52 12.34
C GLU A 125 -7.09 28.28 13.58
N ASP A 126 -6.04 27.46 13.48
CA ASP A 126 -5.05 27.29 14.54
C ASP A 126 -3.71 27.91 14.12
N GLU A 127 -3.53 29.12 14.63
CA GLU A 127 -2.46 30.11 14.44
C GLU A 127 -1.04 29.56 14.69
N ASP A 128 -0.22 29.47 13.64
CA ASP A 128 1.21 29.85 13.75
C ASP A 128 1.27 31.38 13.55
N GLU A 129 1.74 32.14 14.56
CA GLU A 129 1.86 33.62 14.56
C GLU A 129 2.60 34.20 13.32
N ASP A 130 3.36 33.38 12.58
CA ASP A 130 4.05 33.77 11.35
C ASP A 130 3.14 33.75 10.09
N GLU A 131 2.02 33.03 10.09
CA GLU A 131 1.19 32.80 8.90
C GLU A 131 0.11 33.89 8.70
N GLU A 132 -0.52 34.35 9.78
CA GLU A 132 -1.50 35.46 9.74
C GLU A 132 -0.83 36.79 9.33
N TYR A 133 0.45 36.97 9.69
CA TYR A 133 1.23 38.15 9.32
C TYR A 133 1.70 38.13 7.84
N LEU A 134 1.88 36.95 7.24
CA LEU A 134 2.37 36.78 5.87
C LEU A 134 1.26 36.79 4.79
N ILE A 135 0.05 36.35 5.14
CA ILE A 135 -1.11 36.32 4.23
C ILE A 135 -1.77 37.69 4.12
N ASN A 136 -1.79 38.48 5.20
CA ASN A 136 -2.46 39.80 5.23
C ASN A 136 -1.78 40.92 4.41
N TYR A 137 -0.60 40.69 3.82
CA TYR A 137 0.17 41.72 3.09
C TYR A 137 0.54 41.37 1.63
N CYS A 138 -0.08 40.36 1.01
CA CYS A 138 0.20 40.02 -0.40
C CYS A 138 -1.04 40.18 -1.30
N ASP A 139 -0.96 41.11 -2.26
CA ASP A 139 -2.01 41.46 -3.24
C ASP A 139 -2.43 40.32 -4.21
N ASN A 140 -1.99 39.07 -4.05
CA ASN A 140 -2.33 38.00 -5.00
C ASN A 140 -2.25 36.56 -4.43
N LYS A 141 -3.30 36.10 -3.74
CA LYS A 141 -3.46 34.72 -3.20
C LYS A 141 -3.24 33.63 -4.27
N ASN A 142 -3.55 33.92 -5.54
CA ASN A 142 -3.41 32.97 -6.65
C ASN A 142 -1.96 32.62 -6.99
N GLU A 143 -1.04 33.60 -6.96
CA GLU A 143 0.38 33.36 -7.28
C GLU A 143 1.08 32.51 -6.20
N ILE A 144 0.70 32.71 -4.93
CA ILE A 144 1.22 31.93 -3.80
C ILE A 144 0.83 30.46 -3.96
N ASN A 145 -0.43 30.19 -4.28
CA ASN A 145 -0.94 28.85 -4.49
C ASN A 145 -0.31 28.18 -5.72
N GLU A 146 -0.08 28.93 -6.80
CA GLU A 146 0.60 28.42 -8.00
C GLU A 146 2.02 27.95 -7.69
N LEU A 147 2.84 28.77 -7.04
CA LEU A 147 4.23 28.44 -6.70
C LEU A 147 4.31 27.28 -5.69
N ARG A 148 3.39 27.24 -4.72
CA ARG A 148 3.25 26.12 -3.77
C ARG A 148 2.98 24.80 -4.50
N ASN A 149 2.00 24.80 -5.41
CA ASN A 149 1.65 23.62 -6.20
C ASN A 149 2.81 23.15 -7.09
N ILE A 150 3.51 24.10 -7.73
CA ILE A 150 4.71 23.82 -8.51
C ILE A 150 5.79 23.15 -7.65
N ASN A 151 6.08 23.70 -6.46
CA ASN A 151 7.05 23.11 -5.53
C ASN A 151 6.64 21.68 -5.10
N ILE A 152 5.35 21.44 -4.85
CA ILE A 152 4.82 20.09 -4.52
C ILE A 152 5.04 19.10 -5.67
N ILE A 153 4.76 19.50 -6.92
CA ILE A 153 4.96 18.64 -8.09
C ILE A 153 6.43 18.28 -8.24
N ILE A 154 7.33 19.28 -8.11
CA ILE A 154 8.78 19.08 -8.14
C ILE A 154 9.21 18.12 -7.02
N GLY A 155 8.71 18.33 -5.80
CA GLY A 155 9.00 17.48 -4.64
C GLY A 155 8.59 16.02 -4.84
N LYS A 156 7.37 15.77 -5.31
CA LYS A 156 6.88 14.40 -5.61
C LYS A 156 7.74 13.72 -6.68
N TYR A 157 8.08 14.45 -7.74
CA TYR A 157 8.95 13.94 -8.80
C TYR A 157 10.34 13.58 -8.26
N LEU A 158 11.03 14.51 -7.59
CA LEU A 158 12.38 14.29 -7.08
C LEU A 158 12.43 13.20 -6.02
N LEU A 159 11.44 13.13 -5.13
CA LEU A 159 11.34 12.08 -4.11
C LEU A 159 11.15 10.69 -4.73
N SER A 160 10.36 10.59 -5.81
CA SER A 160 10.19 9.35 -6.55
C SER A 160 11.51 8.86 -7.16
N ILE A 161 12.29 9.76 -7.77
CA ILE A 161 13.63 9.44 -8.27
C ILE A 161 14.55 9.07 -7.12
N PHE A 162 14.51 9.82 -6.02
CA PHE A 162 15.36 9.59 -4.86
C PHE A 162 15.23 8.18 -4.30
N TYR A 163 14.00 7.64 -4.22
CA TYR A 163 13.75 6.28 -3.73
C TYR A 163 13.90 5.20 -4.79
N TYR A 164 13.39 5.43 -6.00
CA TYR A 164 13.21 4.35 -6.98
C TYR A 164 14.28 4.29 -8.06
N LYS A 165 15.19 5.28 -8.17
CA LYS A 165 16.21 5.32 -9.23
C LYS A 165 17.05 4.05 -9.31
N ASP A 166 17.55 3.55 -8.19
CA ASP A 166 18.39 2.34 -8.19
C ASP A 166 17.61 1.10 -8.63
N ILE A 167 16.32 1.01 -8.26
CA ILE A 167 15.41 -0.07 -8.67
C ILE A 167 15.12 0.01 -10.17
N ILE A 168 14.78 1.21 -10.66
CA ILE A 168 14.50 1.48 -12.07
C ILE A 168 15.72 1.17 -12.95
N LEU A 169 16.91 1.62 -12.53
CA LEU A 169 18.16 1.37 -13.24
C LEU A 169 18.59 -0.10 -13.18
N ASN A 170 18.36 -0.79 -12.06
CA ASN A 170 18.69 -2.21 -11.93
C ASN A 170 17.76 -3.08 -12.79
N LYS A 171 16.45 -2.79 -12.81
CA LYS A 171 15.49 -3.43 -13.73
C LYS A 171 15.92 -3.23 -15.19
N LYS A 172 16.30 -2.01 -15.58
CA LYS A 172 16.79 -1.72 -16.94
C LYS A 172 18.11 -2.44 -17.27
N LYS A 173 19.04 -2.52 -16.32
CA LYS A 173 20.33 -3.23 -16.50
C LYS A 173 20.13 -4.75 -16.60
N PHE A 174 19.22 -5.32 -15.80
CA PHE A 174 18.82 -6.71 -15.90
C PHE A 174 18.19 -7.00 -17.26
N ILE A 175 17.24 -6.17 -17.70
CA ILE A 175 16.62 -6.26 -19.03
C ILE A 175 17.72 -6.21 -20.09
N ASN A 176 18.58 -5.18 -20.12
CA ASN A 176 19.65 -5.04 -21.11
C ASN A 176 20.62 -6.22 -21.12
N ASN A 177 21.04 -6.73 -19.96
CA ASN A 177 21.92 -7.90 -19.86
C ASN A 177 21.24 -9.15 -20.39
N VAL A 178 19.94 -9.32 -20.12
CA VAL A 178 19.13 -10.42 -20.66
C VAL A 178 19.00 -10.27 -22.18
N THR A 179 18.75 -9.07 -22.71
CA THR A 179 18.70 -8.81 -24.16
C THR A 179 20.04 -9.07 -24.84
N GLU A 180 21.16 -8.62 -24.25
CA GLU A 180 22.52 -8.88 -24.78
C GLU A 180 22.84 -10.37 -24.76
N THR A 181 22.49 -11.08 -23.68
CA THR A 181 22.67 -12.53 -23.57
C THR A 181 21.82 -13.29 -24.58
N ILE A 182 20.57 -12.85 -24.81
CA ILE A 182 19.66 -13.43 -25.81
C ILE A 182 20.19 -13.15 -27.21
N ILE A 183 20.63 -11.93 -27.53
CA ILE A 183 21.19 -11.56 -28.84
C ILE A 183 22.47 -12.37 -29.10
N THR A 184 23.36 -12.51 -28.12
CA THR A 184 24.59 -13.29 -28.24
C THR A 184 24.31 -14.78 -28.43
N LYS A 185 23.32 -15.34 -27.73
CA LYS A 185 22.83 -16.72 -27.95
C LYS A 185 22.16 -16.90 -29.31
N LYS A 186 21.37 -15.91 -29.78
CA LYS A 186 20.67 -15.95 -31.07
C LYS A 186 21.64 -15.81 -32.25
N LEU A 187 22.74 -15.06 -32.09
CA LEU A 187 23.87 -14.99 -33.03
C LEU A 187 24.67 -16.30 -33.06
N ALA A 188 24.93 -16.92 -31.90
CA ALA A 188 25.59 -18.22 -31.82
C ALA A 188 24.75 -19.34 -32.47
N LEU A 189 23.44 -19.37 -32.20
CA LEU A 189 22.50 -20.33 -32.81
C LEU A 189 22.36 -20.13 -34.33
N LYS A 190 22.35 -18.88 -34.81
CA LYS A 190 22.36 -18.59 -36.26
C LYS A 190 23.65 -19.03 -36.96
N ILE A 191 24.79 -19.02 -36.28
CA ILE A 191 26.08 -19.50 -36.83
C ILE A 191 26.12 -21.04 -36.89
N ASP A 192 25.48 -21.72 -35.94
CA ASP A 192 25.34 -23.19 -35.95
C ASP A 192 24.30 -23.67 -36.98
N ASP A 193 23.17 -22.98 -37.13
CA ASP A 193 22.14 -23.26 -38.16
C ASP A 193 22.66 -23.02 -39.60
N PHE A 194 23.58 -22.07 -39.80
CA PHE A 194 24.21 -21.85 -41.11
C PHE A 194 25.23 -22.94 -41.48
N LYS A 195 25.79 -23.65 -40.49
CA LYS A 195 26.70 -24.79 -40.71
C LYS A 195 25.97 -26.12 -40.87
N GLN A 196 24.75 -26.26 -40.33
CA GLN A 196 23.96 -27.50 -40.44
C GLN A 196 23.04 -27.54 -41.68
N ASN A 197 22.70 -26.39 -42.27
CA ASN A 197 21.78 -26.32 -43.43
C ASN A 197 22.46 -26.45 -44.82
N SER A 198 23.74 -26.77 -44.92
CA SER A 198 24.38 -27.07 -46.21
C SER A 198 24.16 -28.51 -46.69
N ASP A 199 23.72 -29.42 -45.81
CA ASP A 199 23.63 -30.85 -46.10
C ASP A 199 22.27 -31.43 -45.69
N SER A 200 21.25 -31.26 -46.53
CA SER A 200 20.33 -32.36 -46.94
C SER A 200 19.09 -31.83 -47.67
N LYS A 201 19.06 -32.11 -48.98
CA LYS A 201 17.81 -32.21 -49.76
C LYS A 201 17.28 -33.64 -49.66
N ASN A 202 15.99 -33.82 -49.42
CA ASN A 202 15.04 -34.49 -50.34
C ASN A 202 13.75 -34.94 -49.63
N ASP A 203 12.64 -34.47 -50.21
CA ASP A 203 11.33 -35.09 -50.46
C ASP A 203 10.85 -36.29 -49.62
N VAL A 204 9.70 -36.11 -48.95
CA VAL A 204 8.58 -37.06 -49.02
C VAL A 204 7.25 -36.29 -48.97
N VAL A 205 6.48 -36.38 -50.06
CA VAL A 205 5.06 -36.00 -50.14
C VAL A 205 4.23 -37.06 -49.39
N LYS A 206 3.54 -36.67 -48.31
CA LYS A 206 2.44 -37.43 -47.68
C LYS A 206 1.34 -36.48 -47.19
N ASP A 207 0.18 -36.64 -47.81
CA ASP A 207 -1.18 -36.26 -47.42
C ASP A 207 -1.44 -35.05 -46.49
N LYS A 208 -1.97 -34.00 -47.13
CA LYS A 208 -2.58 -32.79 -46.55
C LYS A 208 -3.70 -33.10 -45.55
N LYS A 209 -3.36 -33.14 -44.26
CA LYS A 209 -4.16 -32.45 -43.24
C LYS A 209 -3.44 -31.14 -42.95
N ASN A 210 -3.93 -30.02 -43.50
CA ASN A 210 -3.36 -28.72 -43.19
C ASN A 210 -3.39 -28.51 -41.66
N SER A 211 -2.29 -28.05 -41.08
CA SER A 211 -2.25 -27.71 -39.66
C SER A 211 -3.26 -26.58 -39.36
N THR A 212 -3.70 -26.48 -38.10
CA THR A 212 -4.64 -25.43 -37.70
C THR A 212 -4.05 -24.05 -37.99
N PHE A 213 -2.74 -23.91 -37.74
CA PHE A 213 -1.95 -22.74 -38.07
C PHE A 213 -1.98 -22.41 -39.58
N GLU A 214 -1.72 -23.38 -40.47
CA GLU A 214 -1.74 -23.14 -41.92
C GLU A 214 -3.12 -22.70 -42.44
N LEU A 215 -4.20 -23.24 -41.85
CA LEU A 215 -5.57 -22.83 -42.17
C LEU A 215 -5.84 -21.39 -41.72
N TYR A 216 -5.42 -21.02 -40.50
CA TYR A 216 -5.52 -19.64 -40.03
C TYR A 216 -4.67 -18.70 -40.87
N LEU A 217 -3.43 -19.06 -41.20
CA LEU A 217 -2.55 -18.25 -42.04
C LEU A 217 -3.20 -17.94 -43.39
N LYS A 218 -3.61 -18.98 -44.12
CA LYS A 218 -4.27 -18.81 -45.42
C LYS A 218 -5.54 -17.97 -45.35
N SER A 219 -6.36 -18.17 -44.31
CA SER A 219 -7.59 -17.40 -44.12
C SER A 219 -7.33 -15.96 -43.69
N ALA A 220 -6.30 -15.73 -42.87
CA ALA A 220 -5.88 -14.42 -42.39
C ALA A 220 -5.28 -13.56 -43.51
N GLU A 221 -4.48 -14.17 -44.40
CA GLU A 221 -3.96 -13.56 -45.62
C GLU A 221 -5.07 -13.14 -46.59
N ASN A 222 -6.16 -13.91 -46.64
CA ASN A 222 -7.38 -13.55 -47.37
C ASN A 222 -8.23 -12.49 -46.65
N GLY A 223 -7.77 -11.96 -45.52
CA GLY A 223 -8.41 -10.86 -44.82
C GLY A 223 -9.55 -11.25 -43.89
N ASN A 224 -9.70 -12.52 -43.50
CA ASN A 224 -10.69 -12.91 -42.49
C ASN A 224 -10.25 -12.43 -41.10
N ALA A 225 -11.02 -11.54 -40.47
CA ALA A 225 -10.61 -10.88 -39.23
C ALA A 225 -10.49 -11.85 -38.03
N GLN A 226 -11.35 -12.88 -37.95
CA GLN A 226 -11.25 -13.90 -36.91
C GLN A 226 -9.99 -14.76 -37.07
N ALA A 227 -9.66 -15.16 -38.30
CA ALA A 227 -8.43 -15.89 -38.59
C ALA A 227 -7.19 -15.03 -38.30
N GLN A 228 -7.23 -13.73 -38.60
CA GLN A 228 -6.16 -12.80 -38.22
C GLN A 228 -5.96 -12.75 -36.70
N ASN A 229 -7.05 -12.68 -35.92
CA ASN A 229 -6.96 -12.75 -34.47
C ASN A 229 -6.37 -14.08 -33.97
N ASN A 230 -6.86 -15.19 -34.50
CA ASN A 230 -6.40 -16.52 -34.10
C ASN A 230 -4.93 -16.74 -34.45
N LEU A 231 -4.47 -16.20 -35.58
CA LEU A 231 -3.07 -16.23 -35.96
C LEU A 231 -2.19 -15.39 -35.02
N GLY A 232 -2.71 -14.25 -34.56
CA GLY A 232 -2.10 -13.48 -33.48
C GLY A 232 -1.91 -14.31 -32.21
N ASN A 233 -2.95 -15.05 -31.78
CA ASN A 233 -2.86 -15.96 -30.63
C ASN A 233 -1.79 -17.06 -30.84
N CYS A 234 -1.72 -17.64 -32.04
CA CYS A 234 -0.71 -18.64 -32.36
C CYS A 234 0.71 -18.11 -32.14
N TYR A 235 1.00 -16.90 -32.64
CA TYR A 235 2.30 -16.26 -32.44
C TYR A 235 2.55 -15.82 -30.99
N GLN A 236 1.54 -15.32 -30.27
CA GLN A 236 1.71 -14.89 -28.88
C GLN A 236 2.03 -16.05 -27.94
N TYR A 237 1.38 -17.20 -28.15
CA TYR A 237 1.50 -18.36 -27.24
C TYR A 237 2.39 -19.48 -27.79
N GLY A 238 2.94 -19.34 -29.01
CA GLY A 238 3.75 -20.37 -29.66
C GLY A 238 2.95 -21.64 -30.00
N ILE A 239 1.68 -21.49 -30.39
CA ILE A 239 0.81 -22.62 -30.74
C ILE A 239 1.08 -23.01 -32.20
N GLU A 240 1.67 -24.20 -32.40
CA GLU A 240 2.05 -24.72 -33.73
C GLU A 240 3.05 -23.83 -34.50
N THR A 241 3.68 -22.86 -33.83
CA THR A 241 4.68 -21.93 -34.38
C THR A 241 5.59 -21.41 -33.27
N ASP A 242 6.71 -20.77 -33.62
CA ASP A 242 7.56 -20.11 -32.63
C ASP A 242 6.86 -18.88 -32.05
N LYS A 243 7.06 -18.65 -30.75
CA LYS A 243 6.55 -17.45 -30.08
C LYS A 243 7.17 -16.19 -30.71
N ASP A 244 6.33 -15.27 -31.16
CA ASP A 244 6.72 -14.02 -31.82
C ASP A 244 5.70 -12.91 -31.49
N GLU A 245 6.02 -12.08 -30.52
CA GLU A 245 5.10 -11.06 -30.01
C GLU A 245 4.88 -9.91 -31.00
N GLU A 246 5.90 -9.52 -31.78
CA GLU A 246 5.78 -8.50 -32.82
C GLU A 246 4.80 -8.95 -33.92
N ARG A 247 4.92 -10.20 -34.38
CA ARG A 247 3.95 -10.76 -35.33
C ARG A 247 2.56 -10.90 -34.74
N ALA A 248 2.46 -11.29 -33.47
CA ALA A 248 1.17 -11.36 -32.79
C ALA A 248 0.46 -9.99 -32.82
N PHE A 249 1.19 -8.94 -32.45
CA PHE A 249 0.71 -7.56 -32.49
C PHE A 249 0.25 -7.14 -33.89
N GLU A 250 1.05 -7.38 -34.93
CA GLU A 250 0.68 -7.05 -36.31
C GLU A 250 -0.63 -7.73 -36.77
N TRP A 251 -0.83 -8.99 -36.39
CA TRP A 251 -2.04 -9.74 -36.75
C TRP A 251 -3.28 -9.29 -35.96
N TYR A 252 -3.12 -8.98 -34.67
CA TYR A 252 -4.19 -8.35 -33.90
C TYR A 252 -4.55 -6.98 -34.47
N LEU A 253 -3.57 -6.16 -34.87
CA LEU A 253 -3.81 -4.87 -35.51
C LEU A 253 -4.63 -5.00 -36.79
N LYS A 254 -4.28 -5.97 -37.66
CA LYS A 254 -5.06 -6.26 -38.87
C LYS A 254 -6.50 -6.68 -38.52
N SER A 255 -6.67 -7.53 -37.53
CA SER A 255 -8.00 -7.97 -37.06
C SER A 255 -8.83 -6.81 -36.49
N ALA A 256 -8.23 -6.01 -35.62
CA ALA A 256 -8.83 -4.85 -34.97
C ALA A 256 -9.22 -3.76 -35.97
N SER A 257 -8.42 -3.55 -37.02
CA SER A 257 -8.71 -2.61 -38.10
C SER A 257 -10.00 -2.94 -38.87
N LYS A 258 -10.38 -4.23 -38.87
CA LYS A 258 -11.65 -4.74 -39.42
C LYS A 258 -12.80 -4.72 -38.40
N LYS A 259 -12.61 -4.05 -37.26
CA LYS A 259 -13.58 -3.92 -36.15
C LYS A 259 -13.99 -5.27 -35.54
N TYR A 260 -13.13 -6.29 -35.62
CA TYR A 260 -13.40 -7.55 -34.94
C TYR A 260 -13.17 -7.39 -33.43
N ALA A 261 -14.22 -7.61 -32.63
CA ALA A 261 -14.22 -7.26 -31.22
C ALA A 261 -13.08 -7.93 -30.43
N LEU A 262 -12.82 -9.22 -30.65
CA LEU A 262 -11.70 -9.92 -30.00
C LEU A 262 -10.32 -9.41 -30.48
N GLY A 263 -10.20 -9.02 -31.75
CA GLY A 263 -8.98 -8.41 -32.28
C GLY A 263 -8.71 -7.05 -31.63
N GLN A 264 -9.75 -6.23 -31.46
CA GLN A 264 -9.67 -4.96 -30.73
C GLN A 264 -9.30 -5.17 -29.27
N PHE A 265 -9.91 -6.15 -28.60
CA PHE A 265 -9.59 -6.51 -27.22
C PHE A 265 -8.12 -6.94 -27.08
N ASN A 266 -7.66 -7.87 -27.91
CA ASN A 266 -6.28 -8.36 -27.88
C ASN A 266 -5.26 -7.27 -28.21
N LEU A 267 -5.61 -6.33 -29.09
CA LEU A 267 -4.77 -5.17 -29.38
C LEU A 267 -4.67 -4.23 -28.17
N GLY A 268 -5.78 -4.01 -27.44
CA GLY A 268 -5.76 -3.27 -26.18
C GLY A 268 -4.86 -3.95 -25.14
N TYR A 269 -4.95 -5.27 -25.04
CA TYR A 269 -4.11 -6.08 -24.16
C TYR A 269 -2.62 -6.00 -24.52
N CYS A 270 -2.29 -5.97 -25.81
CA CYS A 270 -0.92 -5.75 -26.24
C CYS A 270 -0.37 -4.39 -25.80
N TYR A 271 -1.17 -3.33 -25.90
CA TYR A 271 -0.75 -2.00 -25.43
C TYR A 271 -0.68 -1.91 -23.90
N GLU A 272 -1.54 -2.59 -23.15
CA GLU A 272 -1.46 -2.57 -21.68
C GLU A 272 -0.19 -3.24 -21.15
N TYR A 273 0.22 -4.37 -21.75
CA TYR A 273 1.32 -5.20 -21.26
C TYR A 273 2.58 -5.17 -22.12
N GLY A 274 2.65 -4.29 -23.13
CA GLY A 274 3.81 -4.15 -24.01
C GLY A 274 4.13 -5.40 -24.84
N ILE A 275 3.10 -6.13 -25.30
CA ILE A 275 3.28 -7.37 -26.05
C ILE A 275 3.44 -7.04 -27.54
N GLY A 276 4.68 -7.11 -28.03
CA GLY A 276 5.01 -6.79 -29.42
C GLY A 276 4.95 -5.30 -29.77
N THR A 277 4.79 -4.44 -28.76
CA THR A 277 4.72 -2.98 -28.85
C THR A 277 5.13 -2.36 -27.52
N ASP A 278 5.31 -1.04 -27.45
CA ASP A 278 5.55 -0.34 -26.18
C ASP A 278 4.24 -0.24 -25.36
N GLU A 279 4.36 -0.28 -24.03
CA GLU A 279 3.23 -0.04 -23.12
C GLU A 279 2.60 1.34 -23.36
N ASP A 280 1.28 1.40 -23.52
CA ASP A 280 0.51 2.62 -23.79
C ASP A 280 -0.92 2.47 -23.26
N GLU A 281 -1.14 2.93 -22.02
CA GLU A 281 -2.43 2.81 -21.33
C GLU A 281 -3.56 3.55 -22.05
N ILE A 282 -3.26 4.68 -22.71
CA ILE A 282 -4.27 5.48 -23.43
C ILE A 282 -4.76 4.68 -24.64
N LYS A 283 -3.84 4.09 -25.42
CA LYS A 283 -4.23 3.22 -26.54
C LYS A 283 -4.92 1.95 -26.06
N ALA A 284 -4.47 1.37 -24.95
CA ALA A 284 -5.14 0.21 -24.36
C ALA A 284 -6.61 0.53 -24.05
N PHE A 285 -6.86 1.64 -23.36
CA PHE A 285 -8.20 2.15 -23.06
C PHE A 285 -9.03 2.36 -24.33
N GLU A 286 -8.50 3.04 -25.35
CA GLU A 286 -9.22 3.29 -26.59
C GLU A 286 -9.63 1.99 -27.32
N TRP A 287 -8.78 0.98 -27.32
CA TRP A 287 -9.06 -0.30 -27.96
C TRP A 287 -10.02 -1.17 -27.15
N TYR A 288 -9.90 -1.16 -25.82
CA TYR A 288 -10.89 -1.77 -24.95
C TYR A 288 -12.27 -1.12 -25.10
N LEU A 289 -12.35 0.21 -25.20
CA LEU A 289 -13.61 0.91 -25.44
C LEU A 289 -14.25 0.47 -26.76
N LYS A 290 -13.49 0.48 -27.86
CA LYS A 290 -13.99 0.04 -29.18
C LYS A 290 -14.48 -1.42 -29.16
N SER A 291 -13.79 -2.30 -28.42
CA SER A 291 -14.19 -3.71 -28.28
C SER A 291 -15.42 -3.88 -27.39
N ALA A 292 -15.50 -3.14 -26.28
CA ALA A 292 -16.60 -3.16 -25.34
C ALA A 292 -17.92 -2.64 -25.94
N GLU A 293 -17.83 -1.64 -26.82
CA GLU A 293 -18.95 -1.12 -27.64
C GLU A 293 -19.46 -2.16 -28.67
N ASN A 294 -18.66 -3.18 -28.99
CA ASN A 294 -19.04 -4.32 -29.81
C ASN A 294 -19.44 -5.55 -28.97
N ASP A 295 -19.96 -5.33 -27.76
CA ASP A 295 -20.46 -6.35 -26.82
C ASP A 295 -19.45 -7.42 -26.39
N ASN A 296 -18.14 -7.14 -26.48
CA ASN A 296 -17.14 -8.05 -25.94
C ASN A 296 -17.13 -7.98 -24.40
N ALA A 297 -17.64 -9.02 -23.75
CA ALA A 297 -17.75 -9.06 -22.29
C ALA A 297 -16.40 -8.92 -21.57
N SER A 298 -15.32 -9.50 -22.11
CA SER A 298 -13.97 -9.33 -21.53
C SER A 298 -13.52 -7.88 -21.62
N ALA A 299 -13.65 -7.22 -22.77
CA ALA A 299 -13.30 -5.82 -22.94
C ALA A 299 -14.15 -4.90 -22.06
N GLN A 300 -15.45 -5.18 -21.89
CA GLN A 300 -16.32 -4.45 -20.96
C GLN A 300 -15.80 -4.55 -19.52
N ARG A 301 -15.31 -5.72 -19.10
CA ARG A 301 -14.68 -5.90 -17.78
C ARG A 301 -13.39 -5.08 -17.65
N TYR A 302 -12.48 -5.17 -18.62
CA TYR A 302 -11.22 -4.43 -18.62
C TYR A 302 -11.46 -2.91 -18.66
N LEU A 303 -12.45 -2.45 -19.42
CA LEU A 303 -12.86 -1.05 -19.44
C LEU A 303 -13.40 -0.59 -18.08
N GLY A 304 -14.12 -1.46 -17.37
CA GLY A 304 -14.49 -1.23 -15.98
C GLY A 304 -13.27 -1.06 -15.07
N ASP A 305 -12.24 -1.90 -15.24
CA ASP A 305 -10.97 -1.76 -14.50
C ASP A 305 -10.24 -0.45 -14.84
N CYS A 306 -10.26 -0.04 -16.11
CA CYS A 306 -9.68 1.24 -16.54
C CYS A 306 -10.34 2.42 -15.84
N TYR A 307 -11.67 2.49 -15.83
CA TYR A 307 -12.38 3.54 -15.12
C TYR A 307 -12.22 3.45 -13.60
N ARG A 308 -12.13 2.25 -13.03
CA ARG A 308 -11.97 2.08 -11.58
C ARG A 308 -10.61 2.58 -11.09
N ASN A 309 -9.56 2.37 -11.88
CA ASN A 309 -8.17 2.62 -11.46
C ASN A 309 -7.54 3.82 -12.18
N GLY A 310 -8.24 4.46 -13.11
CA GLY A 310 -7.70 5.56 -13.91
C GLY A 310 -6.63 5.13 -14.94
N ILE A 311 -6.73 3.91 -15.48
CA ILE A 311 -5.77 3.39 -16.48
C ILE A 311 -6.16 3.94 -17.85
N GLY A 312 -5.30 4.78 -18.44
CA GLY A 312 -5.55 5.42 -19.74
C GLY A 312 -6.72 6.42 -19.76
N THR A 313 -7.33 6.71 -18.62
CA THR A 313 -8.48 7.61 -18.45
C THR A 313 -8.54 8.14 -17.01
N TYR A 314 -9.49 9.01 -16.70
CA TYR A 314 -9.71 9.46 -15.32
C TYR A 314 -10.51 8.42 -14.52
N GLU A 315 -10.24 8.33 -13.21
CA GLU A 315 -11.02 7.49 -12.30
C GLU A 315 -12.50 7.90 -12.30
N ASP A 316 -13.39 6.95 -12.55
CA ASP A 316 -14.84 7.12 -12.55
C ASP A 316 -15.50 5.81 -12.09
N LYS A 317 -15.70 5.70 -10.77
CA LYS A 317 -16.29 4.51 -10.14
C LYS A 317 -17.69 4.19 -10.67
N LYS A 318 -18.46 5.21 -11.08
CA LYS A 318 -19.81 5.02 -11.60
C LYS A 318 -19.77 4.39 -12.99
N LYS A 319 -18.92 4.88 -13.89
CA LYS A 319 -18.70 4.22 -15.19
C LYS A 319 -18.11 2.83 -15.04
N ALA A 320 -17.19 2.62 -14.09
CA ALA A 320 -16.67 1.30 -13.80
C ALA A 320 -17.81 0.32 -13.45
N PHE A 321 -18.71 0.72 -12.55
CA PHE A 321 -19.91 -0.05 -12.21
C PHE A 321 -20.79 -0.35 -13.42
N GLU A 322 -21.09 0.66 -14.26
CA GLU A 322 -21.91 0.48 -15.46
C GLU A 322 -21.31 -0.52 -16.45
N TRP A 323 -19.99 -0.51 -16.65
CA TRP A 323 -19.30 -1.45 -17.55
C TRP A 323 -19.17 -2.85 -16.96
N TYR A 324 -18.89 -2.97 -15.65
CA TYR A 324 -18.95 -4.26 -14.96
C TYR A 324 -20.34 -4.86 -15.02
N LEU A 325 -21.40 -4.07 -14.87
CA LEU A 325 -22.78 -4.53 -14.98
C LEU A 325 -23.07 -5.13 -16.36
N LYS A 326 -22.75 -4.41 -17.44
CA LYS A 326 -22.91 -4.92 -18.82
C LYS A 326 -22.14 -6.22 -19.04
N SER A 327 -20.88 -6.28 -18.60
CA SER A 327 -20.04 -7.47 -18.72
C SER A 327 -20.58 -8.66 -17.92
N ALA A 328 -21.07 -8.41 -16.71
CA ALA A 328 -21.62 -9.42 -15.82
C ALA A 328 -22.95 -10.01 -16.34
N GLU A 329 -23.81 -9.16 -16.93
CA GLU A 329 -25.04 -9.55 -17.61
C GLU A 329 -24.76 -10.41 -18.85
N ASN A 330 -23.65 -10.15 -19.53
CA ASN A 330 -23.12 -10.99 -20.62
C ASN A 330 -22.42 -12.28 -20.14
N GLY A 331 -22.47 -12.59 -18.84
CA GLY A 331 -21.99 -13.85 -18.29
C GLY A 331 -20.50 -13.90 -17.96
N ASN A 332 -19.76 -12.78 -17.99
CA ASN A 332 -18.35 -12.77 -17.61
C ASN A 332 -18.20 -12.99 -16.09
N ALA A 333 -17.63 -14.12 -15.68
CA ALA A 333 -17.51 -14.48 -14.26
C ALA A 333 -16.67 -13.48 -13.45
N HIS A 334 -15.57 -12.97 -14.00
CA HIS A 334 -14.74 -11.97 -13.31
C HIS A 334 -15.49 -10.64 -13.14
N ALA A 335 -16.29 -10.21 -14.12
CA ALA A 335 -17.13 -9.03 -13.98
C ALA A 335 -18.27 -9.24 -12.98
N GLN A 336 -18.87 -10.43 -12.92
CA GLN A 336 -19.85 -10.77 -11.89
C GLN A 336 -19.23 -10.67 -10.48
N ASN A 337 -18.00 -11.13 -10.30
CA ASN A 337 -17.26 -10.95 -9.04
C ASN A 337 -17.00 -9.46 -8.73
N ASN A 338 -16.53 -8.70 -9.72
CA ASN A 338 -16.29 -7.26 -9.56
C ASN A 338 -17.58 -6.50 -9.22
N LEU A 339 -18.70 -6.87 -9.82
CA LEU A 339 -20.00 -6.29 -9.54
C LEU A 339 -20.49 -6.65 -8.12
N GLY A 340 -20.20 -7.87 -7.66
CA GLY A 340 -20.36 -8.27 -6.26
C GLY A 340 -19.61 -7.31 -5.32
N ASN A 341 -18.33 -7.04 -5.61
CA ASN A 341 -17.52 -6.09 -4.85
C ASN A 341 -18.10 -4.67 -4.89
N CYS A 342 -18.59 -4.22 -6.06
CA CYS A 342 -19.22 -2.91 -6.17
C CYS A 342 -20.41 -2.76 -5.22
N TYR A 343 -21.29 -3.77 -5.16
CA TYR A 343 -22.42 -3.74 -4.24
C TYR A 343 -22.01 -3.93 -2.77
N GLN A 344 -21.01 -4.75 -2.47
CA GLN A 344 -20.58 -4.95 -1.07
C GLN A 344 -19.96 -3.68 -0.46
N TYR A 345 -19.19 -2.93 -1.24
CA TYR A 345 -18.42 -1.78 -0.75
C TYR A 345 -18.96 -0.42 -1.23
N GLY A 346 -20.07 -0.39 -1.98
CA GLY A 346 -20.64 0.84 -2.51
C GLY A 346 -19.76 1.52 -3.56
N ILE A 347 -19.05 0.75 -4.40
CA ILE A 347 -18.15 1.30 -5.43
C ILE A 347 -18.96 1.66 -6.67
N GLY A 348 -19.22 2.96 -6.86
CA GLY A 348 -19.97 3.47 -8.01
C GLY A 348 -21.48 3.24 -7.96
N THR A 349 -21.98 2.70 -6.84
CA THR A 349 -23.37 2.36 -6.57
C THR A 349 -23.61 2.36 -5.06
N ASP A 350 -24.86 2.30 -4.61
CA ASP A 350 -25.18 2.15 -3.20
C ASP A 350 -24.81 0.75 -2.69
N LYS A 351 -24.40 0.68 -1.42
CA LYS A 351 -24.10 -0.60 -0.76
C LYS A 351 -25.36 -1.48 -0.69
N ASP A 352 -25.28 -2.72 -1.18
CA ASP A 352 -26.36 -3.70 -1.18
C ASP A 352 -25.80 -5.13 -1.07
N GLU A 353 -25.70 -5.62 0.17
CA GLU A 353 -25.10 -6.93 0.46
C GLU A 353 -25.88 -8.10 -0.16
N LYS A 354 -27.21 -7.96 -0.32
CA LYS A 354 -28.03 -8.99 -0.96
C LYS A 354 -27.72 -9.11 -2.45
N LYS A 355 -27.57 -7.97 -3.14
CA LYS A 355 -27.11 -7.98 -4.54
C LYS A 355 -25.68 -8.47 -4.67
N ALA A 356 -24.80 -8.10 -3.74
CA ALA A 356 -23.43 -8.61 -3.72
C ALA A 356 -23.42 -10.14 -3.67
N PHE A 357 -24.14 -10.72 -2.71
CA PHE A 357 -24.31 -12.17 -2.56
C PHE A 357 -24.82 -12.85 -3.84
N VAL A 358 -25.84 -12.28 -4.50
CA VAL A 358 -26.38 -12.82 -5.77
C VAL A 358 -25.33 -12.83 -6.88
N TRP A 359 -24.53 -11.78 -7.01
CA TRP A 359 -23.51 -11.69 -8.05
C TRP A 359 -22.28 -12.57 -7.77
N TYR A 360 -21.83 -12.64 -6.53
CA TYR A 360 -20.82 -13.63 -6.11
C TYR A 360 -21.30 -15.06 -6.38
N SER A 361 -22.56 -15.37 -6.06
CA SER A 361 -23.16 -16.70 -6.32
C SER A 361 -23.12 -17.08 -7.80
N LYS A 362 -23.46 -16.15 -8.71
CA LYS A 362 -23.39 -16.38 -10.16
C LYS A 362 -21.95 -16.63 -10.64
N SER A 363 -21.01 -15.83 -10.14
CA SER A 363 -19.59 -15.94 -10.49
C SER A 363 -18.98 -17.25 -9.97
N ALA A 364 -19.22 -17.59 -8.70
CA ALA A 364 -18.76 -18.80 -8.06
C ALA A 364 -19.28 -20.07 -8.75
N LYS A 365 -20.56 -20.06 -9.17
CA LYS A 365 -21.18 -21.15 -9.96
C LYS A 365 -20.49 -21.33 -11.31
N SER A 366 -19.95 -20.27 -11.88
CA SER A 366 -19.18 -20.29 -13.15
C SER A 366 -17.72 -20.71 -12.95
N GLY A 367 -17.33 -21.12 -11.73
CA GLY A 367 -16.01 -21.63 -11.42
C GLY A 367 -14.99 -20.58 -10.96
N ASN A 368 -15.38 -19.32 -10.80
CA ASN A 368 -14.47 -18.27 -10.35
C ASN A 368 -14.09 -18.48 -8.87
N GLU A 369 -12.81 -18.73 -8.62
CA GLU A 369 -12.24 -19.05 -7.32
C GLU A 369 -12.24 -17.84 -6.36
N LEU A 370 -12.08 -16.62 -6.87
CA LEU A 370 -12.19 -15.40 -6.06
C LEU A 370 -13.62 -15.21 -5.55
N ALA A 371 -14.61 -15.44 -6.40
CA ALA A 371 -16.01 -15.35 -5.99
C ALA A 371 -16.43 -16.48 -5.05
N GLN A 372 -15.84 -17.67 -5.18
CA GLN A 372 -16.04 -18.76 -4.20
C GLN A 372 -15.56 -18.33 -2.82
N ASP A 373 -14.39 -17.69 -2.72
CA ASP A 373 -13.87 -17.12 -1.47
C ASP A 373 -14.81 -16.04 -0.88
N TYR A 374 -15.23 -15.06 -1.69
CA TYR A 374 -16.16 -14.01 -1.23
C TYR A 374 -17.53 -14.57 -0.83
N LEU A 375 -18.02 -15.58 -1.55
CA LEU A 375 -19.28 -16.23 -1.21
C LEU A 375 -19.16 -17.03 0.09
N GLY A 376 -18.01 -17.68 0.32
CA GLY A 376 -17.69 -18.34 1.59
C GLY A 376 -17.72 -17.33 2.74
N TYR A 377 -17.12 -16.16 2.54
CA TYR A 377 -17.18 -15.06 3.52
C TYR A 377 -18.61 -14.60 3.80
N CYS A 378 -19.45 -14.51 2.77
CA CYS A 378 -20.85 -14.13 2.93
C CYS A 378 -21.61 -15.14 3.81
N TYR A 379 -21.45 -16.43 3.56
CA TYR A 379 -22.08 -17.47 4.38
C TYR A 379 -21.51 -17.53 5.80
N LEU A 380 -20.20 -17.35 5.99
CA LEU A 380 -19.59 -17.41 7.31
C LEU A 380 -20.07 -16.27 8.22
N ASN A 381 -20.29 -15.09 7.66
CA ASN A 381 -20.61 -13.87 8.41
C ASN A 381 -22.08 -13.44 8.30
N GLY A 382 -22.90 -14.12 7.51
CA GLY A 382 -24.29 -13.73 7.26
C GLY A 382 -24.44 -12.43 6.45
N VAL A 383 -23.51 -12.16 5.52
CA VAL A 383 -23.53 -10.95 4.69
C VAL A 383 -24.41 -11.20 3.47
N GLY A 384 -25.55 -10.52 3.40
CA GLY A 384 -26.51 -10.66 2.30
C GLY A 384 -27.28 -11.99 2.26
N THR A 385 -27.01 -12.91 3.20
CA THR A 385 -27.64 -14.23 3.35
C THR A 385 -27.64 -14.62 4.84
N ASP A 386 -28.38 -15.68 5.21
CA ASP A 386 -28.26 -16.28 6.54
C ASP A 386 -26.89 -16.95 6.71
N LYS A 387 -26.39 -16.98 7.96
CA LYS A 387 -25.12 -17.61 8.29
C LYS A 387 -25.18 -19.13 8.08
N ASP A 388 -24.23 -19.68 7.34
CA ASP A 388 -24.08 -21.13 7.09
C ASP A 388 -22.60 -21.50 7.02
N GLU A 389 -22.07 -22.02 8.13
CA GLU A 389 -20.64 -22.37 8.21
C GLU A 389 -20.27 -23.57 7.33
N ASN A 390 -21.21 -24.49 7.06
CA ASN A 390 -20.95 -25.65 6.20
C ASN A 390 -20.79 -25.22 4.75
N GLN A 391 -21.68 -24.34 4.26
CA GLN A 391 -21.56 -23.78 2.91
C GLN A 391 -20.27 -22.94 2.77
N ALA A 392 -19.90 -22.18 3.80
CA ALA A 392 -18.63 -21.46 3.82
C ALA A 392 -17.43 -22.40 3.67
N PHE A 393 -17.39 -23.46 4.48
CA PHE A 393 -16.33 -24.46 4.45
C PHE A 393 -16.22 -25.16 3.07
N GLU A 394 -17.34 -25.55 2.46
CA GLU A 394 -17.36 -26.18 1.14
C GLU A 394 -16.78 -25.25 0.04
N LEU A 395 -17.16 -23.97 0.07
CA LEU A 395 -16.68 -22.98 -0.90
C LEU A 395 -15.20 -22.66 -0.72
N TYR A 396 -14.75 -22.46 0.52
CA TYR A 396 -13.33 -22.27 0.81
C TYR A 396 -12.50 -23.49 0.43
N SER A 397 -12.98 -24.70 0.72
CA SER A 397 -12.32 -25.95 0.31
C SER A 397 -12.12 -26.02 -1.19
N LYS A 398 -13.19 -25.77 -1.96
CA LYS A 398 -13.13 -25.80 -3.43
C LYS A 398 -12.16 -24.76 -4.01
N ALA A 399 -12.19 -23.53 -3.50
CA ALA A 399 -11.29 -22.48 -3.98
C ALA A 399 -9.82 -22.75 -3.58
N ALA A 400 -9.60 -23.27 -2.37
CA ALA A 400 -8.28 -23.62 -1.86
C ALA A 400 -7.62 -24.76 -2.66
N GLU A 401 -8.40 -25.78 -3.01
CA GLU A 401 -7.97 -26.91 -3.85
C GLU A 401 -7.57 -26.46 -5.27
N ASN A 402 -8.19 -25.41 -5.79
CA ASN A 402 -7.83 -24.79 -7.07
C ASN A 402 -6.63 -23.82 -6.96
N GLY A 403 -5.98 -23.73 -5.80
CA GLY A 403 -4.77 -22.94 -5.60
C GLY A 403 -4.99 -21.49 -5.20
N ASN A 404 -6.21 -21.08 -4.84
CA ASN A 404 -6.47 -19.73 -4.34
C ASN A 404 -5.85 -19.55 -2.94
N ALA A 405 -4.79 -18.74 -2.84
CA ALA A 405 -4.03 -18.57 -1.60
C ALA A 405 -4.87 -17.97 -0.44
N ARG A 406 -5.79 -17.06 -0.75
CA ARG A 406 -6.69 -16.47 0.25
C ARG A 406 -7.69 -17.51 0.78
N ALA A 407 -8.30 -18.29 -0.10
CA ALA A 407 -9.19 -19.37 0.30
C ALA A 407 -8.45 -20.47 1.09
N GLN A 408 -7.17 -20.73 0.79
CA GLN A 408 -6.34 -21.62 1.60
C GLN A 408 -6.16 -21.09 3.03
N ASN A 409 -5.94 -19.78 3.20
CA ASN A 409 -5.94 -19.14 4.51
C ASN A 409 -7.30 -19.27 5.21
N ASP A 410 -8.39 -18.99 4.51
CA ASP A 410 -9.73 -19.01 5.11
C ASP A 410 -10.18 -20.45 5.46
N LEU A 411 -9.76 -21.44 4.67
CA LEU A 411 -9.92 -22.85 5.00
C LEU A 411 -9.11 -23.24 6.25
N ALA A 412 -7.89 -22.73 6.40
CA ALA A 412 -7.10 -22.93 7.61
C ALA A 412 -7.79 -22.34 8.85
N ILE A 413 -8.39 -21.15 8.72
CA ILE A 413 -9.21 -20.52 9.77
C ILE A 413 -10.41 -21.40 10.13
N CYS A 414 -11.07 -22.01 9.14
CA CYS A 414 -12.18 -22.94 9.40
C CYS A 414 -11.73 -24.15 10.22
N TYR A 415 -10.60 -24.78 9.87
CA TYR A 415 -10.04 -25.87 10.67
C TYR A 415 -9.57 -25.43 12.06
N GLN A 416 -9.02 -24.22 12.20
CA GLN A 416 -8.55 -23.71 13.50
C GLN A 416 -9.70 -23.45 14.47
N ASN A 417 -10.85 -22.97 13.98
CA ASN A 417 -11.97 -22.54 14.83
C ASN A 417 -13.15 -23.53 14.82
N GLY A 418 -13.14 -24.51 13.92
CA GLY A 418 -14.22 -25.48 13.76
C GLY A 418 -15.44 -24.93 12.99
N PHE A 419 -15.24 -24.01 12.04
CA PHE A 419 -16.34 -23.48 11.23
C PHE A 419 -16.71 -24.46 10.12
N GLY A 420 -17.90 -25.06 10.23
CA GLY A 420 -18.41 -26.04 9.26
C GLY A 420 -17.62 -27.36 9.22
N VAL A 421 -16.66 -27.55 10.11
CA VAL A 421 -15.78 -28.73 10.20
C VAL A 421 -15.33 -28.95 11.64
N GLU A 422 -14.91 -30.16 12.00
CA GLU A 422 -14.26 -30.40 13.29
C GLU A 422 -12.93 -29.63 13.38
N LYS A 423 -12.66 -29.04 14.55
CA LYS A 423 -11.42 -28.32 14.80
C LYS A 423 -10.21 -29.25 14.65
N ASP A 424 -9.24 -28.86 13.82
CA ASP A 424 -8.02 -29.62 13.53
C ASP A 424 -6.83 -28.67 13.29
N GLU A 425 -6.03 -28.44 14.33
CA GLU A 425 -4.91 -27.50 14.28
C GLU A 425 -3.79 -27.97 13.33
N ASN A 426 -3.61 -29.28 13.14
CA ASN A 426 -2.61 -29.82 12.20
C ASN A 426 -3.01 -29.52 10.76
N LYS A 427 -4.29 -29.70 10.40
CA LYS A 427 -4.79 -29.32 9.08
C LYS A 427 -4.76 -27.81 8.88
N ALA A 428 -5.10 -27.02 9.90
CA ALA A 428 -4.99 -25.58 9.84
C ALA A 428 -3.54 -25.14 9.51
N PHE A 429 -2.56 -25.69 10.22
CA PHE A 429 -1.14 -25.43 9.95
C PHE A 429 -0.75 -25.75 8.50
N VAL A 430 -1.13 -26.92 7.98
CA VAL A 430 -0.81 -27.33 6.60
C VAL A 430 -1.39 -26.36 5.57
N TRP A 431 -2.62 -25.86 5.78
CA TRP A 431 -3.24 -24.91 4.87
C TRP A 431 -2.68 -23.50 5.00
N TYR A 432 -2.37 -23.03 6.21
CA TYR A 432 -1.64 -21.77 6.41
C TYR A 432 -0.28 -21.80 5.73
N LEU A 433 0.45 -22.93 5.81
CA LEU A 433 1.74 -23.09 5.14
C LEU A 433 1.61 -22.95 3.62
N LYS A 434 0.66 -23.65 3.00
CA LYS A 434 0.40 -23.56 1.55
C LYS A 434 0.04 -22.14 1.10
N ALA A 435 -0.84 -21.47 1.86
CA ALA A 435 -1.25 -20.11 1.58
C ALA A 435 -0.07 -19.11 1.70
N ALA A 436 0.73 -19.24 2.75
CA ALA A 436 1.88 -18.40 3.01
C ALA A 436 2.99 -18.57 1.94
N GLU A 437 3.24 -19.81 1.50
CA GLU A 437 4.16 -20.14 0.40
C GLU A 437 3.65 -19.62 -0.95
N SER A 438 2.34 -19.55 -1.13
CA SER A 438 1.69 -18.95 -2.31
C SER A 438 1.65 -17.41 -2.23
N GLY A 439 2.19 -16.81 -1.18
CA GLY A 439 2.36 -15.37 -1.04
C GLY A 439 1.22 -14.64 -0.30
N ASP A 440 0.26 -15.35 0.30
CA ASP A 440 -0.79 -14.70 1.09
C ASP A 440 -0.21 -14.11 2.38
N VAL A 441 -0.24 -12.77 2.49
CA VAL A 441 0.39 -12.03 3.59
C VAL A 441 -0.30 -12.29 4.93
N ARG A 442 -1.62 -12.50 4.94
CA ARG A 442 -2.37 -12.82 6.16
C ARG A 442 -2.04 -14.23 6.66
N ALA A 443 -1.91 -15.18 5.73
CA ALA A 443 -1.46 -16.52 6.03
C ALA A 443 -0.04 -16.55 6.58
N GLN A 444 0.87 -15.72 6.04
CA GLN A 444 2.23 -15.60 6.59
C GLN A 444 2.21 -15.15 8.06
N ASN A 445 1.36 -14.19 8.43
CA ASN A 445 1.16 -13.82 9.84
C ASN A 445 0.57 -14.97 10.67
N ASN A 446 -0.45 -15.65 10.16
CA ASN A 446 -1.10 -16.76 10.89
C ASN A 446 -0.17 -17.97 11.06
N LEU A 447 0.65 -18.27 10.06
CA LEU A 447 1.69 -19.29 10.12
C LEU A 447 2.76 -18.93 11.15
N ALA A 448 3.16 -17.66 11.21
CA ALA A 448 4.08 -17.18 12.25
C ALA A 448 3.50 -17.40 13.66
N MET A 449 2.20 -17.13 13.86
CA MET A 449 1.50 -17.42 15.11
C MET A 449 1.47 -18.93 15.42
N CYS A 450 1.32 -19.79 14.41
CA CYS A 450 1.38 -21.24 14.61
C CYS A 450 2.74 -21.68 15.14
N TYR A 451 3.83 -21.16 14.57
CA TYR A 451 5.19 -21.42 15.07
C TYR A 451 5.47 -20.78 16.44
N GLN A 452 4.89 -19.61 16.73
CA GLN A 452 5.10 -18.94 18.01
C GLN A 452 4.44 -19.68 19.18
N ASN A 453 3.22 -20.20 18.97
CA ASN A 453 2.36 -20.77 20.00
C ASN A 453 2.23 -22.30 19.93
N GLY A 454 2.88 -22.96 18.96
CA GLY A 454 2.86 -24.41 18.81
C GLY A 454 1.51 -24.96 18.30
N LEU A 455 0.81 -24.21 17.45
CA LEU A 455 -0.52 -24.61 16.93
C LEU A 455 -0.35 -25.52 15.71
N GLY A 456 -0.65 -26.82 15.87
CA GLY A 456 -0.51 -27.82 14.80
C GLY A 456 0.94 -28.14 14.39
N ILE A 457 1.92 -27.56 15.09
CA ILE A 457 3.35 -27.76 14.87
C ILE A 457 4.09 -27.50 16.19
N LYS A 458 5.33 -27.98 16.32
CA LYS A 458 6.18 -27.62 17.47
C LYS A 458 6.55 -26.14 17.40
N GLU A 459 6.57 -25.48 18.56
CA GLU A 459 7.05 -24.10 18.70
C GLU A 459 8.46 -23.90 18.11
N ASP A 460 8.62 -22.83 17.33
CA ASP A 460 9.89 -22.38 16.78
C ASP A 460 9.87 -20.85 16.60
N GLN A 461 10.47 -20.14 17.56
CA GLN A 461 10.51 -18.68 17.57
C GLN A 461 11.29 -18.07 16.40
N LYS A 462 12.27 -18.80 15.83
CA LYS A 462 13.03 -18.31 14.66
C LYS A 462 12.19 -18.39 13.39
N GLN A 463 11.43 -19.47 13.23
CA GLN A 463 10.47 -19.58 12.12
C GLN A 463 9.36 -18.54 12.26
N ALA A 464 8.80 -18.36 13.47
CA ALA A 464 7.81 -17.33 13.73
C ALA A 464 8.32 -15.94 13.32
N PHE A 465 9.51 -15.56 13.78
CA PHE A 465 10.15 -14.29 13.41
C PHE A 465 10.32 -14.14 11.88
N GLY A 466 10.83 -15.18 11.21
CA GLY A 466 11.03 -15.16 9.76
C GLY A 466 9.73 -14.96 8.96
N TRP A 467 8.63 -15.55 9.41
CA TRP A 467 7.33 -15.38 8.78
C TRP A 467 6.66 -14.04 9.12
N TYR A 468 6.77 -13.56 10.36
CA TYR A 468 6.33 -12.20 10.70
C TYR A 468 7.07 -11.14 9.89
N LEU A 469 8.37 -11.31 9.66
CA LEU A 469 9.16 -10.40 8.83
C LEU A 469 8.61 -10.32 7.40
N LYS A 470 8.39 -11.48 6.75
CA LYS A 470 7.81 -11.52 5.39
C LYS A 470 6.42 -10.88 5.34
N ALA A 471 5.56 -11.18 6.30
CA ALA A 471 4.21 -10.62 6.36
C ALA A 471 4.23 -9.09 6.59
N ALA A 472 5.13 -8.60 7.44
CA ALA A 472 5.29 -7.18 7.72
C ALA A 472 5.85 -6.40 6.51
N GLU A 473 6.78 -7.00 5.76
CA GLU A 473 7.28 -6.49 4.47
C GLU A 473 6.17 -6.46 3.40
N GLY A 474 5.29 -7.47 3.40
CA GLY A 474 4.07 -7.53 2.59
C GLY A 474 2.96 -6.56 3.04
N GLY A 475 3.17 -5.81 4.12
CA GLY A 475 2.28 -4.73 4.56
C GLY A 475 1.20 -5.13 5.58
N ASP A 476 1.17 -6.36 6.09
CA ASP A 476 0.17 -6.72 7.12
C ASP A 476 0.48 -6.00 8.45
N SER A 477 -0.48 -5.19 8.91
CA SER A 477 -0.31 -4.36 10.10
C SER A 477 -0.24 -5.18 11.39
N ARG A 478 -0.93 -6.33 11.46
CA ARG A 478 -0.84 -7.23 12.62
C ARG A 478 0.54 -7.89 12.69
N ALA A 479 1.08 -8.30 11.54
CA ALA A 479 2.44 -8.80 11.45
C ALA A 479 3.48 -7.74 11.82
N GLN A 480 3.30 -6.48 11.41
CA GLN A 480 4.18 -5.38 11.82
C GLN A 480 4.17 -5.21 13.35
N ASN A 481 3.00 -5.26 13.98
CA ASN A 481 2.88 -5.23 15.45
C ASN A 481 3.55 -6.43 16.11
N ASN A 482 3.31 -7.64 15.61
CA ASN A 482 3.91 -8.86 16.18
C ASN A 482 5.43 -8.89 16.00
N LEU A 483 5.93 -8.43 14.85
CA LEU A 483 7.37 -8.27 14.61
C LEU A 483 7.99 -7.22 15.54
N ALA A 484 7.27 -6.14 15.82
CA ALA A 484 7.71 -5.15 16.81
C ALA A 484 7.84 -5.77 18.21
N ILE A 485 6.86 -6.59 18.62
CA ILE A 485 6.93 -7.35 19.88
C ILE A 485 8.14 -8.28 19.88
N CYS A 486 8.44 -8.96 18.75
CA CYS A 486 9.63 -9.80 18.64
C CYS A 486 10.93 -9.01 18.86
N TYR A 487 11.08 -7.85 18.23
CA TYR A 487 12.26 -6.99 18.43
C TYR A 487 12.32 -6.39 19.84
N GLN A 488 11.20 -6.00 20.43
CA GLN A 488 11.18 -5.44 21.79
C GLN A 488 11.63 -6.48 22.84
N ASN A 489 11.23 -7.75 22.66
CA ASN A 489 11.46 -8.80 23.64
C ASN A 489 12.60 -9.77 23.28
N GLY A 490 13.20 -9.65 22.09
CA GLY A 490 14.23 -10.59 21.61
C GLY A 490 13.70 -11.98 21.27
N ILE A 491 12.49 -12.06 20.72
CA ILE A 491 11.84 -13.33 20.36
C ILE A 491 12.27 -13.73 18.94
N GLY A 492 13.06 -14.80 18.81
CA GLY A 492 13.55 -15.28 17.51
C GLY A 492 14.64 -14.42 16.86
N THR A 493 14.97 -13.27 17.46
CA THR A 493 15.98 -12.28 17.04
C THR A 493 16.61 -11.62 18.27
N ASP A 494 17.69 -10.87 18.10
CA ASP A 494 18.21 -9.98 19.14
C ASP A 494 17.24 -8.82 19.43
N ARG A 495 17.23 -8.36 20.68
CA ARG A 495 16.41 -7.21 21.12
C ARG A 495 16.87 -5.92 20.45
N ASP A 496 15.92 -5.17 19.88
CA ASP A 496 16.14 -3.91 19.17
C ASP A 496 14.91 -2.99 19.31
N GLU A 497 14.91 -2.16 20.36
CA GLU A 497 13.76 -1.30 20.68
C GLU A 497 13.51 -0.22 19.63
N SER A 498 14.56 0.30 18.99
CA SER A 498 14.46 1.30 17.92
C SER A 498 13.75 0.74 16.69
N LYS A 499 13.99 -0.53 16.34
CA LYS A 499 13.21 -1.21 15.28
C LYS A 499 11.78 -1.51 15.72
N ALA A 500 11.59 -1.94 16.97
CA ALA A 500 10.26 -2.18 17.51
C ALA A 500 9.39 -0.91 17.42
N PHE A 501 9.91 0.24 17.88
CA PHE A 501 9.22 1.53 17.78
C PHE A 501 8.80 1.87 16.35
N LYS A 502 9.71 1.75 15.37
CA LYS A 502 9.40 2.03 13.95
C LYS A 502 8.30 1.13 13.40
N LEU A 503 8.29 -0.14 13.80
CA LEU A 503 7.27 -1.11 13.37
C LEU A 503 5.92 -0.85 14.05
N TYR A 504 5.90 -0.52 15.34
CA TYR A 504 4.67 -0.09 16.01
C TYR A 504 4.10 1.18 15.36
N LEU A 505 4.94 2.17 15.03
CA LEU A 505 4.51 3.38 14.33
C LEU A 505 3.87 3.04 12.98
N LYS A 506 4.56 2.27 12.14
CA LYS A 506 4.04 1.85 10.83
C LYS A 506 2.72 1.07 10.95
N SER A 507 2.60 0.18 11.94
CA SER A 507 1.37 -0.59 12.18
C SER A 507 0.22 0.32 12.67
N SER A 508 0.54 1.30 13.53
CA SER A 508 -0.41 2.25 14.10
C SER A 508 -0.97 3.21 13.05
N GLU A 509 -0.14 3.68 12.12
CA GLU A 509 -0.54 4.50 10.96
C GLU A 509 -1.50 3.76 10.03
N ASN A 510 -1.42 2.43 9.98
CA ASN A 510 -2.36 1.55 9.26
C ASN A 510 -3.62 1.21 10.09
N GLY A 511 -3.88 1.93 11.19
CA GLY A 511 -5.10 1.77 12.00
C GLY A 511 -5.13 0.56 12.93
N ASN A 512 -3.98 -0.10 13.18
CA ASN A 512 -3.95 -1.23 14.11
C ASN A 512 -4.06 -0.73 15.56
N ALA A 513 -5.22 -0.97 16.19
CA ALA A 513 -5.51 -0.48 17.54
C ALA A 513 -4.52 -0.99 18.61
N GLN A 514 -4.15 -2.27 18.57
CA GLN A 514 -3.17 -2.83 19.51
C GLN A 514 -1.78 -2.20 19.34
N ALA A 515 -1.37 -1.93 18.10
CA ALA A 515 -0.12 -1.24 17.83
C ALA A 515 -0.15 0.20 18.35
N GLN A 516 -1.29 0.88 18.27
CA GLN A 516 -1.46 2.23 18.83
C GLN A 516 -1.30 2.22 20.36
N SER A 517 -1.83 1.21 21.05
CA SER A 517 -1.57 0.98 22.49
C SER A 517 -0.08 0.74 22.79
N ASN A 518 0.56 -0.10 21.97
CA ASN A 518 1.98 -0.41 22.15
C ASN A 518 2.85 0.83 21.87
N LEU A 519 2.47 1.65 20.90
CA LEU A 519 3.14 2.92 20.60
C LEU A 519 2.92 3.94 21.73
N GLY A 520 1.73 4.03 22.29
CA GLY A 520 1.45 4.80 23.51
C GLY A 520 2.34 4.36 24.67
N SER A 521 2.52 3.05 24.83
CA SER A 521 3.44 2.47 25.82
C SER A 521 4.91 2.81 25.53
N CYS A 522 5.33 2.83 24.25
CA CYS A 522 6.66 3.27 23.86
C CYS A 522 6.94 4.72 24.28
N PHE A 523 5.99 5.63 24.04
CA PHE A 523 6.12 7.03 24.46
C PHE A 523 6.07 7.19 25.98
N TYR A 524 5.27 6.41 26.69
CA TYR A 524 5.17 6.48 28.15
C TYR A 524 6.44 5.98 28.86
N TYR A 525 7.01 4.87 28.38
CA TYR A 525 8.19 4.25 28.99
C TYR A 525 9.52 4.67 28.37
N GLY A 526 9.51 5.33 27.21
CA GLY A 526 10.73 5.65 26.45
C GLY A 526 11.36 4.44 25.77
N ILE A 527 10.54 3.52 25.23
CA ILE A 527 11.02 2.29 24.55
C ILE A 527 11.36 2.63 23.10
N GLY A 528 12.65 2.66 22.77
CA GLY A 528 13.15 2.95 21.41
C GLY A 528 12.96 4.40 20.95
N ILE A 529 12.45 5.28 21.82
CA ILE A 529 12.20 6.71 21.59
C ILE A 529 12.31 7.47 22.92
N GLU A 530 12.49 8.79 22.86
CA GLU A 530 12.41 9.62 24.07
C GLU A 530 10.99 9.61 24.65
N LYS A 531 10.92 9.59 25.99
CA LYS A 531 9.66 9.60 26.72
C LYS A 531 8.85 10.86 26.38
N ASN A 532 7.56 10.70 26.06
CA ASN A 532 6.63 11.80 25.82
C ASN A 532 5.22 11.46 26.32
N ASP A 533 4.86 11.98 27.49
CA ASP A 533 3.59 11.66 28.14
C ASP A 533 2.37 12.18 27.35
N LYS A 534 2.48 13.32 26.65
CA LYS A 534 1.39 13.88 25.83
C LYS A 534 1.08 12.98 24.63
N LEU A 535 2.12 12.58 23.87
CA LEU A 535 1.94 11.65 22.76
C LEU A 535 1.48 10.27 23.22
N ALA A 536 1.95 9.79 24.38
CA ALA A 536 1.46 8.55 24.96
C ALA A 536 -0.06 8.58 25.14
N PHE A 537 -0.57 9.65 25.78
CA PHE A 537 -2.00 9.86 25.99
C PHE A 537 -2.77 9.90 24.66
N GLU A 538 -2.33 10.68 23.67
CA GLU A 538 -2.97 10.77 22.36
C GLU A 538 -3.07 9.41 21.64
N TRP A 539 -2.02 8.58 21.70
CA TRP A 539 -2.04 7.26 21.08
C TRP A 539 -2.93 6.25 21.80
N PHE A 540 -3.03 6.31 23.13
CA PHE A 540 -4.01 5.49 23.86
C PHE A 540 -5.45 5.91 23.55
N VAL A 541 -5.73 7.20 23.32
CA VAL A 541 -7.05 7.66 22.87
C VAL A 541 -7.38 7.07 21.50
N LYS A 542 -6.48 7.21 20.51
CA LYS A 542 -6.64 6.64 19.17
C LYS A 542 -6.86 5.12 19.20
N SER A 543 -6.15 4.43 20.09
CA SER A 543 -6.27 2.99 20.28
C SER A 543 -7.67 2.57 20.73
N VAL A 544 -8.27 3.28 21.70
CA VAL A 544 -9.66 3.06 22.12
C VAL A 544 -10.65 3.38 21.01
N GLU A 545 -10.47 4.49 20.29
CA GLU A 545 -11.32 4.88 19.16
C GLU A 545 -11.32 3.82 18.04
N ASN A 546 -10.18 3.14 17.84
CA ASN A 546 -10.03 2.05 16.88
C ASN A 546 -10.34 0.66 17.46
N GLY A 547 -10.90 0.58 18.67
CA GLY A 547 -11.48 -0.64 19.22
C GLY A 547 -10.57 -1.51 20.09
N ASP A 548 -9.39 -1.03 20.51
CA ASP A 548 -8.62 -1.70 21.56
C ASP A 548 -9.18 -1.32 22.94
N GLU A 549 -10.06 -2.18 23.42
CA GLU A 549 -10.71 -2.04 24.72
C GLU A 549 -9.70 -2.08 25.89
N SER A 550 -8.57 -2.77 25.73
CA SER A 550 -7.55 -2.89 26.77
C SER A 550 -6.86 -1.55 27.07
N ALA A 551 -6.81 -0.66 26.08
CA ALA A 551 -6.26 0.70 26.18
C ALA A 551 -7.05 1.58 27.17
N GLN A 552 -8.31 1.25 27.48
CA GLN A 552 -9.11 2.01 28.45
C GLN A 552 -8.51 1.98 29.85
N ASN A 553 -7.84 0.89 30.24
CA ASN A 553 -7.15 0.81 31.53
C ASN A 553 -5.98 1.81 31.59
N TRP A 554 -5.28 2.01 30.47
CA TRP A 554 -4.23 3.00 30.34
C TRP A 554 -4.80 4.41 30.44
N LEU A 555 -5.86 4.75 29.70
CA LEU A 555 -6.50 6.06 29.81
C LEU A 555 -7.02 6.35 31.22
N GLY A 556 -7.64 5.37 31.88
CA GLY A 556 -8.08 5.50 33.28
C GLY A 556 -6.92 5.86 34.21
N TYR A 557 -5.78 5.20 34.04
CA TYR A 557 -4.56 5.47 34.82
C TYR A 557 -3.99 6.87 34.51
N LEU A 558 -3.90 7.24 33.24
CA LEU A 558 -3.34 8.52 32.79
C LEU A 558 -4.18 9.70 33.29
N TYR A 559 -5.52 9.61 33.21
CA TYR A 559 -6.43 10.62 33.77
C TYR A 559 -6.34 10.70 35.30
N LEU A 560 -6.23 9.57 36.00
CA LEU A 560 -6.12 9.56 37.46
C LEU A 560 -4.83 10.25 37.94
N LYS A 561 -3.75 10.12 37.16
CA LYS A 561 -2.44 10.67 37.49
C LYS A 561 -2.14 12.03 36.86
N GLY A 562 -2.91 12.48 35.88
CA GLY A 562 -2.63 13.69 35.11
C GLY A 562 -1.36 13.56 34.26
N ILE A 563 -1.19 12.41 33.61
CA ILE A 563 -0.01 12.12 32.76
C ILE A 563 -0.41 12.35 31.31
N GLY A 564 0.24 13.30 30.64
CA GLY A 564 -0.07 13.67 29.26
C GLY A 564 -1.39 14.43 29.08
N THR A 565 -2.13 14.65 30.17
CA THR A 565 -3.42 15.31 30.24
C THR A 565 -3.64 15.86 31.65
N ASP A 566 -4.66 16.69 31.86
CA ASP A 566 -5.01 17.17 33.20
C ASP A 566 -5.59 16.04 34.06
N LYS A 567 -5.26 16.06 35.35
CA LYS A 567 -5.82 15.11 36.31
C LYS A 567 -7.35 15.21 36.33
N ASN A 568 -8.03 14.09 36.05
CA ASN A 568 -9.49 14.02 36.01
C ASN A 568 -10.02 12.69 36.56
N GLU A 569 -10.40 12.69 37.84
CA GLU A 569 -10.87 11.49 38.53
C GLU A 569 -12.20 10.95 37.97
N LYS A 570 -13.08 11.84 37.48
CA LYS A 570 -14.36 11.44 36.89
C LYS A 570 -14.16 10.73 35.55
N LYS A 571 -13.32 11.26 34.67
CA LYS A 571 -12.96 10.58 33.41
C LYS A 571 -12.22 9.26 33.68
N ALA A 572 -11.34 9.23 34.67
CA ALA A 572 -10.68 8.00 35.08
C ALA A 572 -11.69 6.92 35.52
N PHE A 573 -12.69 7.31 36.30
CA PHE A 573 -13.80 6.43 36.70
C PHE A 573 -14.58 5.91 35.48
N GLU A 574 -14.93 6.78 34.53
CA GLU A 574 -15.66 6.40 33.31
C GLU A 574 -14.86 5.40 32.45
N CYS A 575 -13.54 5.59 32.31
CA CYS A 575 -12.67 4.64 31.62
C CYS A 575 -12.65 3.27 32.32
N TYR A 576 -12.44 3.23 33.64
CA TYR A 576 -12.43 1.95 34.37
C TYR A 576 -13.80 1.28 34.42
N LEU A 577 -14.89 2.06 34.45
CA LEU A 577 -16.25 1.52 34.37
C LEU A 577 -16.48 0.81 33.03
N THR A 578 -16.05 1.42 31.93
CA THR A 578 -16.20 0.84 30.59
C THR A 578 -15.37 -0.45 30.48
N SER A 579 -14.10 -0.40 30.89
CA SER A 579 -13.19 -1.56 30.93
C SER A 579 -13.72 -2.71 31.81
N ALA A 580 -14.28 -2.38 32.98
CA ALA A 580 -14.84 -3.37 33.91
C ALA A 580 -16.07 -4.08 33.33
N ASN A 581 -16.96 -3.33 32.67
CA ASN A 581 -18.16 -3.86 32.02
C ASN A 581 -17.83 -4.78 30.84
N GLN A 582 -16.68 -4.57 30.19
CA GLN A 582 -16.12 -5.45 29.16
C GLN A 582 -15.47 -6.72 29.73
N GLY A 583 -15.43 -6.87 31.06
CA GLY A 583 -14.87 -8.06 31.72
C GLY A 583 -13.38 -7.94 32.06
N SER A 584 -12.76 -6.77 31.92
CA SER A 584 -11.35 -6.59 32.30
C SER A 584 -11.16 -6.72 33.80
N ALA A 585 -10.37 -7.70 34.24
CA ALA A 585 -10.09 -7.92 35.66
C ALA A 585 -9.39 -6.70 36.31
N ILE A 586 -8.52 -6.01 35.57
CA ILE A 586 -7.86 -4.76 36.01
C ILE A 586 -8.90 -3.64 36.12
N GLY A 587 -9.79 -3.50 35.14
CA GLY A 587 -10.88 -2.52 35.18
C GLY A 587 -11.80 -2.75 36.38
N GLN A 588 -12.21 -4.00 36.61
CA GLN A 588 -13.04 -4.41 37.74
C GLN A 588 -12.36 -4.11 39.08
N TYR A 589 -11.08 -4.47 39.24
CA TYR A 589 -10.31 -4.15 40.45
C TYR A 589 -10.20 -2.64 40.68
N SER A 590 -9.84 -1.87 39.65
CA SER A 590 -9.75 -0.42 39.72
C SER A 590 -11.10 0.22 40.07
N LEU A 591 -12.19 -0.27 39.49
CA LEU A 591 -13.53 0.24 39.79
C LEU A 591 -13.94 -0.05 41.23
N GLY A 592 -13.60 -1.24 41.76
CA GLY A 592 -13.75 -1.57 43.17
C GLY A 592 -13.02 -0.57 44.08
N TYR A 593 -11.79 -0.20 43.71
CA TYR A 593 -11.00 0.80 44.42
C TYR A 593 -11.63 2.20 44.37
N PHE A 594 -12.16 2.61 43.21
CA PHE A 594 -12.81 3.91 43.08
C PHE A 594 -14.07 4.01 43.94
N TYR A 595 -14.90 2.95 44.00
CA TYR A 595 -16.06 2.91 44.88
C TYR A 595 -15.69 2.83 46.37
N GLN A 596 -14.61 2.14 46.73
CA GLN A 596 -14.20 2.03 48.13
C GLN A 596 -13.79 3.40 48.71
N TYR A 597 -13.11 4.21 47.91
CA TYR A 597 -12.54 5.49 48.36
C TYR A 597 -13.28 6.73 47.86
N GLY A 598 -14.34 6.56 47.06
CA GLY A 598 -15.11 7.69 46.50
C GLY A 598 -14.30 8.56 45.54
N ILE A 599 -13.47 7.95 44.69
CA ILE A 599 -12.64 8.65 43.71
C ILE A 599 -13.43 8.83 42.43
N GLY A 600 -13.71 10.07 42.02
CA GLY A 600 -14.48 10.35 40.80
C GLY A 600 -15.96 9.90 40.83
N THR A 601 -16.42 9.31 41.93
CA THR A 601 -17.79 8.81 42.18
C THR A 601 -18.11 8.92 43.68
N GLU A 602 -19.38 8.77 44.06
CA GLU A 602 -19.75 8.57 45.46
C GLU A 602 -19.23 7.21 45.97
N GLY A 603 -18.71 7.20 47.20
CA GLY A 603 -18.20 5.98 47.82
C GLY A 603 -19.32 4.97 48.12
N ASN A 604 -19.13 3.72 47.70
CA ASN A 604 -20.07 2.63 47.94
C ASN A 604 -19.33 1.31 48.20
N ILE A 605 -19.24 0.92 49.49
CA ILE A 605 -18.55 -0.30 49.91
C ILE A 605 -19.19 -1.58 49.33
N LYS A 606 -20.51 -1.60 49.10
CA LYS A 606 -21.19 -2.77 48.53
C LYS A 606 -20.81 -2.97 47.06
N ASP A 607 -20.81 -1.89 46.30
CA ASP A 607 -20.38 -1.94 44.90
C ASP A 607 -18.88 -2.25 44.81
N ALA A 608 -18.08 -1.69 45.71
CA ALA A 608 -16.65 -2.02 45.80
C ALA A 608 -16.41 -3.52 45.99
N ALA A 609 -17.07 -4.14 46.96
CA ALA A 609 -16.98 -5.59 47.19
C ALA A 609 -17.38 -6.41 45.96
N LYS A 610 -18.52 -6.06 45.33
CA LYS A 610 -18.99 -6.74 44.11
C LYS A 610 -17.95 -6.72 42.98
N TRP A 611 -17.33 -5.56 42.75
CA TRP A 611 -16.33 -5.43 41.69
C TRP A 611 -15.02 -6.15 42.01
N TYR A 612 -14.59 -6.18 43.28
CA TYR A 612 -13.46 -6.99 43.68
C TYR A 612 -13.70 -8.50 43.58
N GLU A 613 -14.91 -8.97 43.91
CA GLU A 613 -15.29 -10.38 43.69
C GLU A 613 -15.19 -10.74 42.21
N LEU A 614 -15.77 -9.92 41.32
CA LEU A 614 -15.67 -10.11 39.87
C LEU A 614 -14.22 -10.09 39.37
N ALA A 615 -13.39 -9.18 39.88
CA ALA A 615 -11.98 -9.14 39.52
C ALA A 615 -11.22 -10.41 39.93
N LEU A 616 -11.54 -10.94 41.12
CA LEU A 616 -10.97 -12.20 41.63
C LEU A 616 -11.42 -13.41 40.79
N ASP A 617 -12.70 -13.48 40.45
CA ASP A 617 -13.26 -14.53 39.58
C ASP A 617 -12.61 -14.50 38.19
N ASN A 618 -12.20 -13.31 37.72
CA ASN A 618 -11.42 -13.11 36.50
C ASN A 618 -9.89 -13.17 36.71
N GLY A 619 -9.43 -13.70 37.84
CA GLY A 619 -8.02 -14.04 38.09
C GLY A 619 -7.13 -12.93 38.64
N TYR A 620 -7.69 -11.80 39.08
CA TYR A 620 -6.93 -10.71 39.71
C TYR A 620 -6.81 -10.90 41.24
N GLU A 621 -5.84 -11.73 41.65
CA GLU A 621 -5.68 -12.17 43.05
C GLU A 621 -5.51 -11.03 44.07
N ASP A 622 -4.97 -9.89 43.67
CA ASP A 622 -4.82 -8.71 44.54
C ASP A 622 -6.16 -8.21 45.09
N ALA A 623 -7.26 -8.48 44.39
CA ALA A 623 -8.63 -8.16 44.83
C ALA A 623 -8.99 -8.85 46.16
N LYS A 624 -8.44 -10.03 46.43
CA LYS A 624 -8.67 -10.80 47.67
C LYS A 624 -8.25 -10.04 48.92
N THR A 625 -7.14 -9.29 48.82
CA THR A 625 -6.65 -8.46 49.93
C THR A 625 -7.64 -7.34 50.22
N MET A 626 -8.17 -6.70 49.18
CA MET A 626 -9.14 -5.60 49.31
C MET A 626 -10.49 -6.08 49.85
N LEU A 627 -10.97 -7.26 49.44
CA LEU A 627 -12.17 -7.89 50.01
C LEU A 627 -12.01 -8.18 51.51
N THR A 628 -10.83 -8.65 51.91
CA THR A 628 -10.53 -8.89 53.33
C THR A 628 -10.52 -7.61 54.15
N LEU A 629 -10.06 -6.50 53.56
CA LEU A 629 -10.09 -5.17 54.17
C LEU A 629 -11.52 -4.64 54.33
N ILE A 630 -12.37 -4.80 53.31
CA ILE A 630 -13.78 -4.38 53.35
C ILE A 630 -14.55 -5.15 54.41
N ASN A 631 -14.38 -6.47 54.49
CA ASN A 631 -15.12 -7.33 55.43
C ASN A 631 -14.71 -7.15 56.91
N ARG A 632 -13.74 -6.28 57.21
CA ARG A 632 -13.32 -5.95 58.59
C ARG A 632 -14.06 -4.74 59.17
N PHE A 633 -14.82 -4.01 58.36
CA PHE A 633 -15.63 -2.85 58.75
C PHE A 633 -17.10 -3.14 58.44
#